data_AF-A0A7Y6ZJN5-F1
#
_entry.id   AF-A0A7Y6ZJN5-F1
#
_cell.length_a   1.000
_cell.length_b   1.000
_cell.length_c   1.000
_cell.angle_alpha   90.00
_cell.angle_beta   90.00
_cell.angle_gamma   90.00
#
_symmetry.space_group_name_H-M   'P 1'
#
loop_
_entity.id
_entity.type
_entity.pdbx_description
1 polymer ?
#
loop_
_entity_poly.entity_id
_entity_poly.type
_entity_poly.pdbx_seq_one_letter_code
_entity_poly.pdbx_strand_id
1 'polypeptide(L)'
;QIEASLERVRARAMAMHQTDELTDVLCVLFEQFDLLGINPVLTHLTLFDEENETFSIRLTTTADNGVVAEQLIDIHAIEAWKQAFEQWKNCEPNSVNTIDYAPEDLPYLWDLLSEVMAALPEGHKINPTDFPGGLFTTQGHFQFGYLGFNHSRKATEEEKSIISRFAREFGRTYQRFLDLEKAESQAKEAKIEAALEKVRARTMGMQSSEELPEVANLLFMEVQGLGIPAWSCGYCILLEDRRSSTCIMSSEGTLQKPFLLPHYGEVSFEEWDKFMHSERTFFTQELGGEAIESHYNFMKSLPQLGPVFQELQDAGLSLPTYQINHLCKFSHGFLLFITYEKVPKTHDIFQRFTKVFDQTYTRFLDLQKAEAQARESQVEAALERIRSRSMGMQKSEELVEVNKTVIHQIENLGIQLFGFGIHICHEDEPISEAWMGDPVEKGIFGGDRQFSKIIYDHTQDWFSEIMYKSWKEGETLIVKKLEGEGLMEHMRYMFTIIPDPTIFENSPPPESLIYHLSFFEQGFFVFVSNQPIPENHSVFVRFAKVFEQTYTRFLDLQRAEIQAREAQIEAALERVRSRTMGMQKAEELGDVATVLFSELNSLVDNLWTCGFVLCEKNRQEDEWWLSATNGLIDPFFLPNVGDYAHESLYEGWEKGESYRTVTLEDQQLQKHYDWLLQIPIAAQIFEEMEGSGISRPNWQRLHAAYFKTGYLVIITEVPCGEEDIFKRFAQVFDLTYTRFLDLKKAENQAREAQIEAALEKVRSRSLAMQDPEELTEVAQLLREEMGILGVEELETSSIYIHDETSNLTQCWFTIKNSQNPARSVSDQMVLDLNDTWVGQQMLKFYRSKEKKASILMKGVQRIEWIRYCESKSKLLGKSEFYGETIPERTYHLYKFSDGFIGAASSGSISAESWDLMRRATAVFSFAFTRFQDLQVAQASAKAARRQASLDRVRADISAMRTTADLDKITPLLFKELNAME
;
A
#
# COMPACT_ATOMS: atom_id res chain seq x y z
N GLN A 1 -75.09 -44.22 65.67
CA GLN A 1 -75.43 -44.76 64.33
C GLN A 1 -75.25 -43.71 63.23
N ILE A 2 -75.88 -42.53 63.30
CA ILE A 2 -75.78 -41.48 62.27
C ILE A 2 -74.34 -41.16 61.86
N GLU A 3 -73.41 -40.95 62.80
CA GLU A 3 -71.98 -40.70 62.48
C GLU A 3 -71.31 -41.87 61.74
N ALA A 4 -71.63 -43.11 62.10
CA ALA A 4 -71.06 -44.28 61.45
C ALA A 4 -71.58 -44.42 60.01
N SER A 5 -72.85 -44.07 59.78
CA SER A 5 -73.45 -44.05 58.45
C SER A 5 -72.87 -42.92 57.58
N LEU A 6 -72.65 -41.72 58.15
CA LEU A 6 -71.95 -40.62 57.46
C LEU A 6 -70.53 -41.02 57.05
N GLU A 7 -69.80 -41.70 57.94
CA GLU A 7 -68.44 -42.15 57.65
C GLU A 7 -68.40 -43.19 56.52
N ARG A 8 -69.37 -44.11 56.44
CA ARG A 8 -69.45 -45.09 55.34
C ARG A 8 -69.68 -44.42 53.98
N VAL A 9 -70.59 -43.45 53.91
CA VAL A 9 -70.83 -42.67 52.68
C VAL A 9 -69.60 -41.84 52.31
N ARG A 10 -68.96 -41.18 53.30
CA ARG A 10 -67.72 -40.44 53.11
C ARG A 10 -66.60 -41.33 52.57
N ALA A 11 -66.41 -42.51 53.15
CA ALA A 11 -65.37 -43.45 52.74
C ALA A 11 -65.55 -43.93 51.30
N ARG A 12 -66.79 -44.26 50.88
CA ARG A 12 -67.05 -44.64 49.48
C ARG A 12 -66.83 -43.47 48.52
N ALA A 13 -67.33 -42.28 48.86
CA ALA A 13 -67.14 -41.07 48.05
C ALA A 13 -65.66 -40.69 47.92
N MET A 14 -64.85 -40.89 48.96
CA MET A 14 -63.39 -40.68 48.91
C MET A 14 -62.64 -41.72 48.09
N ALA A 15 -63.22 -42.90 47.85
CA ALA A 15 -62.63 -43.96 47.06
C ALA A 15 -62.98 -43.86 45.57
N MET A 16 -63.70 -42.82 45.15
CA MET A 16 -64.03 -42.60 43.75
C MET A 16 -62.80 -42.22 42.94
N HIS A 17 -62.63 -42.85 41.78
CA HIS A 17 -61.63 -42.50 40.78
C HIS A 17 -62.25 -41.95 39.49
N GLN A 18 -63.54 -42.21 39.26
CA GLN A 18 -64.30 -41.73 38.11
C GLN A 18 -65.74 -41.35 38.51
N THR A 19 -66.42 -40.55 37.68
CA THR A 19 -67.76 -40.00 37.98
C THR A 19 -68.89 -41.03 37.84
N ASP A 20 -68.67 -42.13 37.14
CA ASP A 20 -69.59 -43.27 37.04
C ASP A 20 -69.73 -44.03 38.37
N GLU A 21 -68.74 -43.94 39.27
CA GLU A 21 -68.79 -44.50 40.63
C GLU A 21 -69.76 -43.79 41.59
N LEU A 22 -70.38 -42.68 41.18
CA LEU A 22 -71.37 -41.94 41.99
C LEU A 22 -72.60 -42.79 42.36
N THR A 23 -72.97 -43.74 41.51
CA THR A 23 -74.09 -44.65 41.76
C THR A 23 -73.79 -45.61 42.92
N ASP A 24 -72.53 -46.00 43.12
CA ASP A 24 -72.14 -46.83 44.26
C ASP A 24 -72.23 -46.04 45.57
N VAL A 25 -71.95 -44.74 45.53
CA VAL A 25 -72.18 -43.85 46.68
C VAL A 25 -73.66 -43.77 47.02
N LEU A 26 -74.53 -43.72 46.00
CA LEU A 26 -75.99 -43.76 46.18
C LEU A 26 -76.48 -45.11 46.73
N CYS A 27 -75.91 -46.24 46.32
CA CYS A 27 -76.25 -47.55 46.88
C CYS A 27 -75.89 -47.64 48.37
N VAL A 28 -74.69 -47.15 48.74
CA VAL A 28 -74.28 -47.04 50.15
C VAL A 28 -75.21 -46.10 50.91
N LEU A 29 -75.62 -44.98 50.30
CA LEU A 29 -76.55 -44.02 50.89
C LEU A 29 -77.93 -44.64 51.17
N PHE A 30 -78.46 -45.41 50.22
CA PHE A 30 -79.72 -46.15 50.36
C PHE A 30 -79.66 -47.09 51.58
N GLU A 31 -78.63 -47.94 51.64
CA GLU A 31 -78.39 -48.84 52.77
C GLU A 31 -78.28 -48.08 54.10
N GLN A 32 -77.61 -46.92 54.08
CA GLN A 32 -77.44 -46.11 55.28
C GLN A 32 -78.74 -45.49 55.76
N PHE A 33 -79.64 -45.08 54.87
CA PHE A 33 -80.94 -44.56 55.25
C PHE A 33 -81.88 -45.64 55.79
N ASP A 34 -81.84 -46.86 55.22
CA ASP A 34 -82.52 -48.03 55.79
C ASP A 34 -82.05 -48.32 57.23
N LEU A 35 -80.73 -48.37 57.44
CA LEU A 35 -80.13 -48.60 58.76
C LEU A 35 -80.46 -47.52 59.80
N LEU A 36 -80.81 -46.31 59.36
CA LEU A 36 -81.22 -45.20 60.22
C LEU A 36 -82.74 -45.15 60.45
N GLY A 37 -83.50 -46.07 59.86
CA GLY A 37 -84.95 -46.17 60.01
C GLY A 37 -85.75 -45.23 59.11
N ILE A 38 -85.11 -44.58 58.13
CA ILE A 38 -85.77 -43.70 57.15
C ILE A 38 -86.58 -44.54 56.16
N ASN A 39 -86.04 -45.68 55.74
CA ASN A 39 -86.65 -46.64 54.80
C ASN A 39 -87.14 -45.96 53.51
N PRO A 40 -86.26 -45.28 52.75
CA PRO A 40 -86.65 -44.59 51.54
C PRO A 40 -87.13 -45.55 50.45
N VAL A 41 -88.00 -45.05 49.57
CA VAL A 41 -88.39 -45.75 48.34
C VAL A 41 -87.25 -45.73 47.33
N LEU A 42 -86.55 -44.60 47.24
CA LEU A 42 -85.37 -44.42 46.39
C LEU A 42 -84.48 -43.33 46.98
N THR A 43 -83.19 -43.39 46.65
CA THR A 43 -82.23 -42.29 46.87
C THR A 43 -81.77 -41.72 45.53
N HIS A 44 -81.52 -40.42 45.48
CA HIS A 44 -81.11 -39.73 44.26
C HIS A 44 -80.00 -38.71 44.52
N LEU A 45 -79.22 -38.48 43.46
CA LEU A 45 -78.24 -37.42 43.35
C LEU A 45 -78.59 -36.56 42.14
N THR A 46 -78.72 -35.26 42.37
CA THR A 46 -78.91 -34.24 41.35
C THR A 46 -77.67 -33.36 41.30
N LEU A 47 -77.08 -33.20 40.11
CA LEU A 47 -75.97 -32.27 39.86
C LEU A 47 -76.43 -31.21 38.87
N PHE A 48 -76.33 -29.94 39.22
CA PHE A 48 -76.76 -28.85 38.36
C PHE A 48 -75.65 -28.38 37.41
N ASP A 49 -76.06 -28.09 36.18
CA ASP A 49 -75.29 -27.29 35.22
C ASP A 49 -75.95 -25.92 35.14
N GLU A 50 -75.32 -24.92 35.75
CA GLU A 50 -75.83 -23.55 35.80
C GLU A 50 -75.85 -22.89 34.41
N GLU A 51 -74.87 -23.20 33.55
CA GLU A 51 -74.74 -22.55 32.24
C GLU A 51 -75.85 -23.02 31.29
N ASN A 52 -76.17 -24.31 31.35
CA ASN A 52 -77.17 -24.92 30.48
C ASN A 52 -78.57 -24.97 31.09
N GLU A 53 -78.78 -24.46 32.32
CA GLU A 53 -80.04 -24.55 33.07
C GLU A 53 -80.61 -25.98 33.08
N THR A 54 -79.74 -26.97 33.29
CA THR A 54 -80.10 -28.39 33.33
C THR A 54 -79.59 -29.04 34.61
N PHE A 55 -80.06 -30.23 34.90
CA PHE A 55 -79.46 -31.07 35.93
C PHE A 55 -79.32 -32.50 35.45
N SER A 56 -78.26 -33.17 35.87
CA SER A 56 -78.17 -34.60 35.74
C SER A 56 -78.70 -35.28 37.00
N ILE A 57 -79.46 -36.35 36.83
CA ILE A 57 -80.00 -37.14 37.93
C ILE A 57 -79.53 -38.59 37.82
N ARG A 58 -79.16 -39.14 38.98
CA ARG A 58 -78.91 -40.55 39.22
C ARG A 58 -79.81 -40.99 40.38
N LEU A 59 -80.37 -42.19 40.31
CA LEU A 59 -81.17 -42.74 41.40
C LEU A 59 -80.96 -44.24 41.58
N THR A 60 -81.26 -44.74 42.78
CA THR A 60 -81.32 -46.18 43.08
C THR A 60 -82.47 -46.46 44.05
N THR A 61 -83.08 -47.64 43.91
CA THR A 61 -84.13 -48.19 44.78
C THR A 61 -83.63 -49.35 45.65
N THR A 62 -82.33 -49.63 45.62
CA THR A 62 -81.72 -50.74 46.36
C THR A 62 -80.27 -50.47 46.73
N ALA A 63 -79.80 -51.17 47.77
CA ALA A 63 -78.39 -51.21 48.17
C ALA A 63 -77.56 -52.18 47.30
N ASP A 64 -78.20 -53.17 46.65
CA ASP A 64 -77.52 -54.23 45.90
C ASP A 64 -77.37 -53.86 44.41
N ASN A 65 -76.13 -53.56 43.99
CA ASN A 65 -75.72 -53.33 42.58
C ASN A 65 -76.73 -52.52 41.75
N GLY A 66 -76.84 -51.22 42.04
CA GLY A 66 -77.61 -50.26 41.24
C GLY A 66 -77.06 -50.13 39.81
N VAL A 67 -77.92 -50.36 38.82
CA VAL A 67 -77.61 -50.16 37.41
C VAL A 67 -77.37 -48.66 37.14
N VAL A 68 -76.35 -48.36 36.33
CA VAL A 68 -75.93 -47.00 35.98
C VAL A 68 -76.84 -46.45 34.87
N ALA A 69 -77.62 -45.43 35.20
CA ALA A 69 -78.13 -44.46 34.24
C ALA A 69 -78.01 -43.07 34.85
N GLU A 70 -77.37 -42.17 34.11
CA GLU A 70 -77.43 -40.73 34.33
C GLU A 70 -78.35 -40.18 33.24
N GLN A 71 -79.33 -39.37 33.65
CA GLN A 71 -80.20 -38.68 32.71
C GLN A 71 -80.06 -37.18 32.91
N LEU A 72 -79.85 -36.45 31.82
CA LEU A 72 -79.81 -34.99 31.81
C LEU A 72 -81.23 -34.45 31.59
N ILE A 73 -81.65 -33.49 32.41
CA ILE A 73 -83.03 -32.99 32.47
C ILE A 73 -83.04 -31.46 32.50
N ASP A 74 -83.97 -30.86 31.77
CA ASP A 74 -84.26 -29.41 31.79
C ASP A 74 -84.96 -29.02 33.11
N ILE A 75 -84.42 -28.00 33.81
CA ILE A 75 -84.99 -27.54 35.09
C ILE A 75 -86.45 -27.05 34.95
N HIS A 76 -86.85 -26.57 33.76
CA HIS A 76 -88.18 -26.00 33.51
C HIS A 76 -89.24 -27.07 33.21
N ALA A 77 -88.86 -28.35 33.14
CA ALA A 77 -89.79 -29.45 32.89
C ALA A 77 -90.85 -29.61 34.02
N ILE A 78 -90.48 -29.30 35.27
CA ILE A 78 -91.39 -29.26 36.41
C ILE A 78 -91.12 -27.99 37.21
N GLU A 79 -92.16 -27.22 37.52
CA GLU A 79 -92.05 -25.96 38.27
C GLU A 79 -91.33 -26.14 39.62
N ALA A 80 -91.55 -27.27 40.30
CA ALA A 80 -90.85 -27.59 41.54
C ALA A 80 -89.33 -27.80 41.36
N TRP A 81 -88.86 -28.29 40.20
CA TRP A 81 -87.43 -28.41 39.88
C TRP A 81 -86.80 -27.05 39.60
N LYS A 82 -87.49 -26.19 38.86
CA LYS A 82 -87.08 -24.79 38.69
C LYS A 82 -86.95 -24.06 40.03
N GLN A 83 -87.91 -24.25 40.93
CA GLN A 83 -87.84 -23.70 42.28
C GLN A 83 -86.70 -24.31 43.10
N ALA A 84 -86.44 -25.61 42.98
CA ALA A 84 -85.31 -26.27 43.63
C ALA A 84 -83.96 -25.75 43.10
N PHE A 85 -83.83 -25.47 41.80
CA PHE A 85 -82.66 -24.84 41.18
C PHE A 85 -82.44 -23.42 41.71
N GLU A 86 -83.48 -22.59 41.72
CA GLU A 86 -83.40 -21.24 42.31
C GLU A 86 -83.05 -21.29 43.80
N GLN A 87 -83.59 -22.25 44.54
CA GLN A 87 -83.21 -22.48 45.93
C GLN A 87 -81.76 -22.91 46.04
N TRP A 88 -81.27 -23.74 45.12
CA TRP A 88 -79.86 -24.17 45.12
C TRP A 88 -78.90 -23.01 44.87
N LYS A 89 -79.24 -22.09 43.96
CA LYS A 89 -78.44 -20.89 43.69
C LYS A 89 -78.38 -19.92 44.87
N ASN A 90 -79.48 -19.79 45.62
CA ASN A 90 -79.67 -18.69 46.56
C ASN A 90 -79.57 -19.08 48.05
N CYS A 91 -79.63 -20.37 48.40
CA CYS A 91 -79.54 -20.84 49.79
C CYS A 91 -78.14 -21.31 50.17
N GLU A 92 -77.80 -21.24 51.46
CA GLU A 92 -76.55 -21.82 51.95
C GLU A 92 -76.57 -23.36 51.87
N PRO A 93 -75.39 -23.99 51.62
CA PRO A 93 -75.18 -25.41 51.84
C PRO A 93 -75.77 -25.87 53.17
N ASN A 94 -76.40 -27.05 53.18
CA ASN A 94 -77.10 -27.68 54.31
C ASN A 94 -78.59 -27.29 54.49
N SER A 95 -79.14 -26.41 53.66
CA SER A 95 -80.59 -26.24 53.58
C SER A 95 -81.26 -27.54 53.08
N VAL A 96 -82.53 -27.74 53.43
CA VAL A 96 -83.33 -28.89 52.95
C VAL A 96 -84.41 -28.37 52.02
N ASN A 97 -84.50 -28.97 50.84
CA ASN A 97 -85.60 -28.79 49.91
C ASN A 97 -86.51 -30.02 49.97
N THR A 98 -87.82 -29.79 49.85
CA THR A 98 -88.83 -30.84 49.79
C THR A 98 -89.74 -30.60 48.61
N ILE A 99 -90.06 -31.66 47.86
CA ILE A 99 -90.99 -31.62 46.74
C ILE A 99 -92.09 -32.65 47.01
N ASP A 100 -93.34 -32.21 46.94
CA ASP A 100 -94.51 -33.05 47.13
C ASP A 100 -95.14 -33.27 45.74
N TYR A 101 -95.05 -34.48 45.21
CA TYR A 101 -95.70 -34.86 43.95
C TYR A 101 -97.07 -35.48 44.23
N ALA A 102 -98.12 -34.87 43.68
CA ALA A 102 -99.47 -35.41 43.79
C ALA A 102 -99.61 -36.68 42.93
N PRO A 103 -100.48 -37.65 43.30
CA PRO A 103 -100.69 -38.88 42.54
C PRO A 103 -100.96 -38.67 41.04
N GLU A 104 -101.68 -37.59 40.69
CA GLU A 104 -102.01 -37.20 39.32
C GLU A 104 -100.80 -36.75 38.48
N ASP A 105 -99.73 -36.27 39.12
CA ASP A 105 -98.52 -35.78 38.44
C ASP A 105 -97.48 -36.89 38.24
N LEU A 106 -97.60 -38.02 38.95
CA LEU A 106 -96.62 -39.12 38.93
C LEU A 106 -96.43 -39.76 37.55
N PRO A 107 -97.47 -39.98 36.70
CA PRO A 107 -97.25 -40.49 35.35
C PRO A 107 -96.33 -39.59 34.51
N TYR A 108 -96.52 -38.28 34.58
CA TYR A 108 -95.68 -37.31 33.86
C TYR A 108 -94.25 -37.27 34.40
N LEU A 109 -94.09 -37.35 35.72
CA LEU A 109 -92.77 -37.47 36.35
C LEU A 109 -92.02 -38.74 35.90
N TRP A 110 -92.72 -39.87 35.76
CA TRP A 110 -92.12 -41.13 35.27
C TRP A 110 -91.72 -41.06 33.79
N ASP A 111 -92.49 -40.36 32.94
CA ASP A 111 -92.12 -40.13 31.55
C ASP A 111 -90.83 -39.28 31.45
N LEU A 112 -90.74 -38.22 32.26
CA LEU A 112 -89.55 -37.36 32.34
C LEU A 112 -88.32 -38.10 32.88
N LEU A 113 -88.50 -39.06 33.78
CA LEU A 113 -87.42 -39.87 34.37
C LEU A 113 -87.27 -41.25 33.70
N SER A 114 -87.78 -41.42 32.48
CA SER A 114 -87.91 -42.74 31.86
C SER A 114 -86.58 -43.47 31.67
N GLU A 115 -85.47 -42.78 31.41
CA GLU A 115 -84.15 -43.43 31.24
C GLU A 115 -83.65 -44.01 32.57
N VAL A 116 -83.66 -43.21 33.64
CA VAL A 116 -83.23 -43.67 34.96
C VAL A 116 -84.20 -44.70 35.57
N MET A 117 -85.51 -44.57 35.31
CA MET A 117 -86.52 -45.53 35.77
C MET A 117 -86.42 -46.86 35.01
N ALA A 118 -86.16 -46.84 33.70
CA ALA A 118 -85.98 -48.04 32.90
C ALA A 118 -84.73 -48.84 33.31
N ALA A 119 -83.69 -48.13 33.75
CA ALA A 119 -82.44 -48.70 34.21
C ALA A 119 -82.56 -49.44 35.56
N LEU A 120 -83.60 -49.18 36.37
CA LEU A 120 -83.77 -49.87 37.65
C LEU A 120 -83.85 -51.41 37.50
N PRO A 121 -83.24 -52.18 38.44
CA PRO A 121 -83.29 -53.64 38.42
C PRO A 121 -84.73 -54.18 38.43
N GLU A 122 -85.05 -55.25 37.68
CA GLU A 122 -86.43 -55.75 37.53
C GLU A 122 -87.18 -55.96 38.86
N GLY A 123 -86.51 -56.50 39.90
CA GLY A 123 -87.11 -56.75 41.21
C GLY A 123 -87.26 -55.51 42.11
N HIS A 124 -86.72 -54.37 41.70
CA HIS A 124 -86.73 -53.11 42.46
C HIS A 124 -87.35 -51.95 41.64
N LYS A 125 -88.04 -52.27 40.55
CA LYS A 125 -88.79 -51.26 39.77
C LYS A 125 -89.97 -50.76 40.58
N ILE A 126 -90.16 -49.44 40.52
CA ILE A 126 -91.27 -48.72 41.13
C ILE A 126 -92.14 -48.10 40.04
N ASN A 127 -93.44 -48.05 40.29
CA ASN A 127 -94.44 -47.54 39.36
C ASN A 127 -95.25 -46.41 40.01
N PRO A 128 -95.85 -45.49 39.23
CA PRO A 128 -96.72 -44.43 39.77
C PRO A 128 -97.84 -44.96 40.68
N THR A 129 -98.40 -46.13 40.35
CA THR A 129 -99.48 -46.78 41.10
C THR A 129 -99.08 -47.23 42.52
N ASP A 130 -97.78 -47.35 42.79
CA ASP A 130 -97.26 -47.77 44.11
C ASP A 130 -97.38 -46.64 45.16
N PHE A 131 -97.70 -45.41 44.73
CA PHE A 131 -97.76 -44.21 45.56
C PHE A 131 -99.14 -43.52 45.53
N PRO A 132 -100.21 -44.17 46.03
CA PRO A 132 -101.57 -43.62 45.98
C PRO A 132 -101.75 -42.34 46.82
N GLY A 133 -100.83 -42.06 47.75
CA GLY A 133 -100.80 -40.84 48.56
C GLY A 133 -99.85 -39.75 48.06
N GLY A 134 -99.21 -39.96 46.90
CA GLY A 134 -98.18 -39.09 46.34
C GLY A 134 -96.76 -39.55 46.70
N LEU A 135 -95.78 -38.93 46.04
CA LEU A 135 -94.36 -39.17 46.26
C LEU A 135 -93.73 -37.92 46.87
N PHE A 136 -93.00 -38.09 47.98
CA PHE A 136 -92.43 -36.99 48.73
C PHE A 136 -90.91 -37.04 48.66
N THR A 137 -90.31 -36.06 47.99
CA THR A 137 -88.86 -35.87 47.90
C THR A 137 -88.38 -35.07 49.10
N THR A 138 -87.30 -35.52 49.73
CA THR A 138 -86.57 -34.74 50.73
C THR A 138 -85.09 -34.78 50.39
N GLN A 139 -84.51 -33.61 50.16
CA GLN A 139 -83.15 -33.50 49.62
C GLN A 139 -82.34 -32.40 50.31
N GLY A 140 -81.12 -32.76 50.69
CA GLY A 140 -80.15 -31.88 51.30
C GLY A 140 -79.35 -31.16 50.24
N HIS A 141 -79.24 -29.84 50.39
CA HIS A 141 -78.43 -28.98 49.54
C HIS A 141 -76.94 -29.19 49.79
N PHE A 142 -76.18 -29.32 48.71
CA PHE A 142 -74.74 -29.15 48.71
C PHE A 142 -74.28 -28.35 47.49
N GLN A 143 -73.00 -27.98 47.46
CA GLN A 143 -72.45 -26.99 46.51
C GLN A 143 -72.72 -27.29 45.03
N PHE A 144 -72.87 -28.55 44.63
CA PHE A 144 -73.06 -28.94 43.22
C PHE A 144 -74.47 -29.42 42.88
N GLY A 145 -75.35 -29.53 43.88
CA GLY A 145 -76.75 -29.88 43.68
C GLY A 145 -77.41 -30.47 44.91
N TYR A 146 -78.20 -31.53 44.74
CA TYR A 146 -79.00 -32.13 45.81
C TYR A 146 -78.72 -33.62 45.98
N LEU A 147 -78.60 -34.04 47.23
CA LEU A 147 -78.56 -35.44 47.61
C LEU A 147 -79.83 -35.72 48.40
N GLY A 148 -80.61 -36.72 48.03
CA GLY A 148 -81.92 -36.89 48.60
C GLY A 148 -82.46 -38.30 48.58
N PHE A 149 -83.66 -38.42 49.13
CA PHE A 149 -84.46 -39.62 49.07
C PHE A 149 -85.92 -39.27 48.78
N ASN A 150 -86.67 -40.25 48.28
CA ASN A 150 -88.12 -40.16 48.15
C ASN A 150 -88.81 -41.17 49.04
N HIS A 151 -90.02 -40.83 49.49
CA HIS A 151 -90.82 -41.68 50.35
C HIS A 151 -92.31 -41.52 50.02
N SER A 152 -93.13 -42.51 50.36
CA SER A 152 -94.60 -42.45 50.35
C SER A 152 -95.23 -41.57 51.45
N ARG A 153 -94.42 -40.90 52.29
CA ARG A 153 -94.85 -39.94 53.33
C ARG A 153 -93.90 -38.76 53.42
N LYS A 154 -94.35 -37.67 54.02
CA LYS A 154 -93.47 -36.53 54.36
C LYS A 154 -92.39 -36.95 55.35
N ALA A 155 -91.17 -36.42 55.15
CA ALA A 155 -90.06 -36.62 56.07
C ALA A 155 -90.28 -35.87 57.41
N THR A 156 -89.85 -36.49 58.49
CA THR A 156 -89.79 -35.87 59.83
C THR A 156 -88.66 -34.83 59.90
N GLU A 157 -88.71 -33.95 60.90
CA GLU A 157 -87.63 -32.97 61.12
C GLU A 157 -86.28 -33.64 61.43
N GLU A 158 -86.28 -34.82 62.05
CA GLU A 158 -85.05 -35.60 62.27
C GLU A 158 -84.47 -36.12 60.95
N GLU A 159 -85.30 -36.65 60.05
CA GLU A 159 -84.87 -37.12 58.72
C GLU A 159 -84.35 -35.99 57.84
N LYS A 160 -84.99 -34.82 57.89
CA LYS A 160 -84.50 -33.59 57.25
C LYS A 160 -83.13 -33.18 57.80
N SER A 161 -82.95 -33.24 59.12
CA SER A 161 -81.64 -32.98 59.73
C SER A 161 -80.59 -34.02 59.32
N ILE A 162 -80.97 -35.28 59.12
CA ILE A 162 -80.07 -36.34 58.68
C ILE A 162 -79.61 -36.07 57.24
N ILE A 163 -80.53 -35.86 56.28
CA ILE A 163 -80.14 -35.67 54.87
C ILE A 163 -79.24 -34.44 54.68
N SER A 164 -79.51 -33.35 55.41
CA SER A 164 -78.68 -32.14 55.41
C SER A 164 -77.22 -32.46 55.76
N ARG A 165 -77.00 -33.33 56.75
CA ARG A 165 -75.66 -33.77 57.14
C ARG A 165 -75.00 -34.66 56.09
N PHE A 166 -75.75 -35.56 55.44
CA PHE A 166 -75.22 -36.42 54.38
C PHE A 166 -74.83 -35.61 53.14
N ALA A 167 -75.68 -34.68 52.70
CA ALA A 167 -75.39 -33.77 51.60
C ALA A 167 -74.12 -32.96 51.86
N ARG A 168 -73.94 -32.45 53.10
CA ARG A 168 -72.72 -31.73 53.50
C ARG A 168 -71.45 -32.56 53.34
N GLU A 169 -71.46 -33.78 53.87
CA GLU A 169 -70.27 -34.64 53.84
C GLU A 169 -69.96 -35.12 52.42
N PHE A 170 -70.99 -35.47 51.65
CA PHE A 170 -70.86 -35.83 50.23
C PHE A 170 -70.29 -34.68 49.40
N GLY A 171 -70.82 -33.46 49.56
CA GLY A 171 -70.35 -32.28 48.84
C GLY A 171 -68.86 -31.98 49.08
N ARG A 172 -68.37 -32.16 50.31
CA ARG A 172 -66.94 -32.02 50.65
C ARG A 172 -66.07 -33.05 49.95
N THR A 173 -66.49 -34.31 49.91
CA THR A 173 -65.73 -35.38 49.25
C THR A 173 -65.74 -35.24 47.73
N TYR A 174 -66.85 -34.82 47.15
CA TYR A 174 -66.97 -34.61 45.70
C TYR A 174 -66.14 -33.42 45.20
N GLN A 175 -66.10 -32.30 45.94
CA GLN A 175 -65.18 -31.19 45.65
C GLN A 175 -63.72 -31.66 45.60
N ARG A 176 -63.28 -32.50 46.56
CA ARG A 176 -61.92 -33.04 46.60
C ARG A 176 -61.60 -33.91 45.37
N PHE A 177 -62.55 -34.71 44.90
CA PHE A 177 -62.39 -35.52 43.70
C PHE A 177 -62.14 -34.63 42.47
N LEU A 178 -62.97 -33.60 42.27
CA LEU A 178 -62.83 -32.64 41.17
C LEU A 178 -61.49 -31.87 41.25
N ASP A 179 -61.06 -31.50 42.46
CA ASP A 179 -59.78 -30.82 42.67
C ASP A 179 -58.58 -31.70 42.27
N LEU A 180 -58.64 -33.01 42.57
CA LEU A 180 -57.60 -33.98 42.20
C LEU A 180 -57.54 -34.20 40.68
N GLU A 181 -58.68 -34.41 40.02
CA GLU A 181 -58.76 -34.57 38.56
C GLU A 181 -58.16 -33.35 37.84
N LYS A 182 -58.52 -32.14 38.31
CA LYS A 182 -57.96 -30.89 37.80
C LYS A 182 -56.44 -30.81 38.04
N ALA A 183 -55.98 -31.18 39.23
CA ALA A 183 -54.55 -31.16 39.57
C ALA A 183 -53.73 -32.15 38.72
N GLU A 184 -54.24 -33.34 38.44
CA GLU A 184 -53.58 -34.33 37.58
C GLU A 184 -53.48 -33.86 36.13
N SER A 185 -54.57 -33.29 35.59
CA SER A 185 -54.58 -32.69 34.25
C SER A 185 -53.58 -31.54 34.14
N GLN A 186 -53.55 -30.65 35.14
CA GLN A 186 -52.58 -29.56 35.22
C GLN A 186 -51.13 -30.06 35.35
N ALA A 187 -50.88 -31.11 36.14
CA ALA A 187 -49.55 -31.70 36.27
C ALA A 187 -49.06 -32.32 34.96
N LYS A 188 -49.95 -32.99 34.23
CA LYS A 188 -49.64 -33.56 32.90
C LYS A 188 -49.31 -32.45 31.89
N GLU A 189 -50.12 -31.41 31.83
CA GLU A 189 -49.89 -30.26 30.93
C GLU A 189 -48.57 -29.54 31.27
N ALA A 190 -48.29 -29.33 32.56
CA ALA A 190 -47.04 -28.74 33.02
C ALA A 190 -45.82 -29.58 32.60
N LYS A 191 -45.94 -30.92 32.61
CA LYS A 191 -44.87 -31.82 32.13
C LYS A 191 -44.63 -31.68 30.63
N ILE A 192 -45.69 -31.53 29.83
CA ILE A 192 -45.60 -31.30 28.37
C ILE A 192 -44.94 -29.96 28.07
N GLU A 193 -45.37 -28.88 28.72
CA GLU A 193 -44.75 -27.56 28.54
C GLU A 193 -43.28 -27.54 28.98
N ALA A 194 -42.93 -28.19 30.09
CA ALA A 194 -41.53 -28.32 30.52
C ALA A 194 -40.66 -29.03 29.47
N ALA A 195 -41.20 -30.08 28.82
CA ALA A 195 -40.52 -30.81 27.76
C ALA A 195 -40.31 -29.93 26.51
N LEU A 196 -41.34 -29.19 26.08
CA LEU A 196 -41.25 -28.24 24.98
C LEU A 196 -40.25 -27.11 25.28
N GLU A 197 -40.24 -26.60 26.51
CA GLU A 197 -39.37 -25.49 26.92
C GLU A 197 -37.90 -25.91 26.99
N LYS A 198 -37.58 -27.15 27.38
CA LYS A 198 -36.21 -27.66 27.29
C LYS A 198 -35.68 -27.66 25.85
N VAL A 199 -36.51 -28.05 24.88
CA VAL A 199 -36.14 -28.00 23.46
C VAL A 199 -35.93 -26.55 23.04
N ARG A 200 -36.86 -25.63 23.36
CA ARG A 200 -36.69 -24.19 23.08
C ARG A 200 -35.40 -23.62 23.69
N ALA A 201 -35.11 -23.95 24.93
CA ALA A 201 -33.90 -23.49 25.62
C ALA A 201 -32.62 -23.99 24.94
N ARG A 202 -32.58 -25.28 24.55
CA ARG A 202 -31.45 -25.85 23.81
C ARG A 202 -31.27 -25.19 22.43
N THR A 203 -32.37 -24.90 21.75
CA THR A 203 -32.41 -24.15 20.48
C THR A 203 -31.83 -22.74 20.63
N MET A 204 -32.27 -21.99 21.64
CA MET A 204 -31.75 -20.65 21.91
C MET A 204 -30.26 -20.68 22.29
N GLY A 205 -29.80 -21.77 22.89
CA GLY A 205 -28.40 -21.98 23.28
C GLY A 205 -27.44 -22.32 22.13
N MET A 206 -27.94 -22.66 20.93
CA MET A 206 -27.08 -23.02 19.79
C MET A 206 -26.12 -21.88 19.40
N GLN A 207 -24.83 -22.21 19.36
CA GLN A 207 -23.74 -21.32 18.94
C GLN A 207 -23.27 -21.59 17.51
N SER A 208 -23.41 -22.83 17.04
CA SER A 208 -23.11 -23.22 15.66
C SER A 208 -24.25 -24.01 15.02
N SER A 209 -24.34 -23.94 13.68
CA SER A 209 -25.26 -24.74 12.90
C SER A 209 -25.02 -26.25 13.01
N GLU A 210 -23.80 -26.69 13.37
CA GLU A 210 -23.44 -28.10 13.60
C GLU A 210 -24.17 -28.73 14.80
N GLU A 211 -24.75 -27.92 15.69
CA GLU A 211 -25.44 -28.39 16.89
C GLU A 211 -26.89 -28.87 16.66
N LEU A 212 -27.45 -28.67 15.45
CA LEU A 212 -28.84 -29.03 15.15
C LEU A 212 -29.18 -30.51 15.45
N PRO A 213 -28.31 -31.51 15.13
CA PRO A 213 -28.59 -32.91 15.46
C PRO A 213 -28.74 -33.17 16.97
N GLU A 214 -28.02 -32.43 17.82
CA GLU A 214 -28.14 -32.57 19.28
C GLU A 214 -29.50 -32.08 19.78
N VAL A 215 -30.01 -30.98 19.22
CA VAL A 215 -31.33 -30.45 19.56
C VAL A 215 -32.43 -31.41 19.14
N ALA A 216 -32.28 -32.02 17.98
CA ALA A 216 -33.21 -33.06 17.51
C ALA A 216 -33.17 -34.32 18.38
N ASN A 217 -32.00 -34.74 18.84
CA ASN A 217 -31.91 -35.87 19.78
C ASN A 217 -32.60 -35.54 21.12
N LEU A 218 -32.42 -34.32 21.63
CA LEU A 218 -33.12 -33.87 22.84
C LEU A 218 -34.65 -33.91 22.64
N LEU A 219 -35.14 -33.45 21.49
CA LEU A 219 -36.57 -33.52 21.15
C LEU A 219 -37.08 -34.96 21.23
N PHE A 220 -36.35 -35.92 20.66
CA PHE A 220 -36.71 -37.34 20.76
C PHE A 220 -36.77 -37.84 22.21
N MET A 221 -35.74 -37.56 23.00
CA MET A 221 -35.66 -38.00 24.40
C MET A 221 -36.80 -37.44 25.25
N GLU A 222 -37.19 -36.19 25.02
CA GLU A 222 -38.31 -35.57 25.73
C GLU A 222 -39.67 -36.18 25.34
N VAL A 223 -39.86 -36.59 24.07
CA VAL A 223 -41.06 -37.32 23.63
C VAL A 223 -41.19 -38.67 24.34
N GLN A 224 -40.11 -39.45 24.44
CA GLN A 224 -40.12 -40.70 25.22
C GLN A 224 -40.35 -40.42 26.72
N GLY A 225 -39.76 -39.35 27.27
CA GLY A 225 -39.91 -38.94 28.67
C GLY A 225 -41.35 -38.59 29.10
N LEU A 226 -42.22 -38.27 28.15
CA LEU A 226 -43.67 -38.08 28.36
C LEU A 226 -44.45 -39.39 28.49
N GLY A 227 -43.80 -40.55 28.33
CA GLY A 227 -44.43 -41.86 28.36
C GLY A 227 -45.01 -42.30 27.02
N ILE A 228 -44.58 -41.68 25.92
CA ILE A 228 -45.01 -42.03 24.56
C ILE A 228 -44.14 -43.21 24.07
N PRO A 229 -44.72 -44.33 23.62
CA PRO A 229 -44.00 -45.52 23.18
C PRO A 229 -43.42 -45.34 21.76
N ALA A 230 -42.52 -44.37 21.62
CA ALA A 230 -41.83 -44.06 20.37
C ALA A 230 -40.57 -44.93 20.20
N TRP A 231 -40.48 -45.61 19.05
CA TRP A 231 -39.29 -46.34 18.60
C TRP A 231 -38.23 -45.40 18.03
N SER A 232 -38.68 -44.44 17.21
CA SER A 232 -37.80 -43.53 16.50
C SER A 232 -38.44 -42.16 16.34
N CYS A 233 -37.62 -41.11 16.38
CA CYS A 233 -38.01 -39.78 15.96
C CYS A 233 -36.88 -39.12 15.20
N GLY A 234 -37.23 -38.27 14.25
CA GLY A 234 -36.25 -37.41 13.61
C GLY A 234 -36.91 -36.33 12.80
N TYR A 235 -36.07 -35.58 12.10
CA TYR A 235 -36.50 -34.55 11.18
C TYR A 235 -36.04 -34.89 9.77
N CYS A 236 -36.92 -34.61 8.81
CA CYS A 236 -36.74 -34.90 7.41
C CYS A 236 -36.77 -33.57 6.65
N ILE A 237 -35.62 -33.15 6.11
CA ILE A 237 -35.51 -31.94 5.29
C ILE A 237 -35.86 -32.29 3.85
N LEU A 238 -36.87 -31.62 3.29
CA LEU A 238 -37.28 -31.85 1.91
C LEU A 238 -36.24 -31.28 0.94
N LEU A 239 -35.90 -32.04 -0.09
CA LEU A 239 -35.14 -31.50 -1.22
C LEU A 239 -36.03 -30.65 -2.12
N GLU A 240 -35.43 -29.89 -3.03
CA GLU A 240 -36.15 -29.01 -3.97
C GLU A 240 -37.21 -29.75 -4.80
N ASP A 241 -36.96 -31.02 -5.13
CA ASP A 241 -37.89 -31.87 -5.87
C ASP A 241 -39.14 -32.26 -5.09
N ARG A 242 -39.15 -32.06 -3.75
CA ARG A 242 -40.18 -32.48 -2.79
C ARG A 242 -40.57 -33.96 -2.90
N ARG A 243 -39.70 -34.78 -3.49
CA ARG A 243 -39.88 -36.22 -3.69
C ARG A 243 -38.85 -37.04 -2.95
N SER A 244 -37.96 -36.38 -2.22
CA SER A 244 -36.96 -36.99 -1.38
C SER A 244 -36.71 -36.11 -0.16
N SER A 245 -36.24 -36.71 0.93
CA SER A 245 -35.82 -35.97 2.12
C SER A 245 -34.49 -36.47 2.68
N THR A 246 -33.66 -35.56 3.15
CA THR A 246 -32.54 -35.90 4.02
C THR A 246 -33.07 -36.13 5.43
N CYS A 247 -32.96 -37.35 5.92
CA CYS A 247 -33.48 -37.79 7.21
C CYS A 247 -32.35 -37.82 8.25
N ILE A 248 -32.60 -37.19 9.39
CA ILE A 248 -31.74 -37.24 10.57
C ILE A 248 -32.59 -37.80 11.70
N MET A 249 -32.31 -39.05 12.08
CA MET A 249 -33.16 -39.85 12.95
C MET A 249 -32.41 -40.28 14.22
N SER A 250 -33.17 -40.46 15.30
CA SER A 250 -32.74 -41.12 16.52
C SER A 250 -33.68 -42.30 16.78
N SER A 251 -33.15 -43.51 16.92
CA SER A 251 -33.93 -44.71 17.26
C SER A 251 -33.46 -45.25 18.60
N GLU A 252 -34.39 -45.40 19.55
CA GLU A 252 -34.10 -45.82 20.93
C GLU A 252 -32.91 -45.07 21.56
N GLY A 253 -32.77 -43.78 21.24
CA GLY A 253 -31.73 -42.88 21.78
C GLY A 253 -30.41 -42.93 21.02
N THR A 254 -30.31 -43.74 19.97
CA THR A 254 -29.13 -43.83 19.10
C THR A 254 -29.29 -42.90 17.89
N LEU A 255 -28.44 -41.88 17.81
CA LEU A 255 -28.34 -40.98 16.65
C LEU A 255 -27.83 -41.73 15.43
N GLN A 256 -28.56 -41.63 14.33
CA GLN A 256 -28.19 -42.22 13.03
C GLN A 256 -27.45 -41.20 12.18
N LYS A 257 -26.52 -41.66 11.33
CA LYS A 257 -25.94 -40.82 10.29
C LYS A 257 -27.03 -40.32 9.34
N PRO A 258 -26.97 -39.06 8.88
CA PRO A 258 -27.92 -38.55 7.90
C PRO A 258 -27.98 -39.44 6.65
N PHE A 259 -29.19 -39.73 6.18
CA PHE A 259 -29.39 -40.51 4.96
C PHE A 259 -30.48 -39.88 4.09
N LEU A 260 -30.36 -40.06 2.78
CA LEU A 260 -31.37 -39.63 1.83
C LEU A 260 -32.47 -40.70 1.73
N LEU A 261 -33.73 -40.29 1.74
CA LEU A 261 -34.88 -41.19 1.61
C LEU A 261 -35.81 -40.70 0.48
N PRO A 262 -35.97 -41.47 -0.61
CA PRO A 262 -36.93 -41.15 -1.66
C PRO A 262 -38.37 -41.42 -1.19
N HIS A 263 -39.31 -40.57 -1.59
CA HIS A 263 -40.74 -40.70 -1.30
C HIS A 263 -41.48 -41.44 -2.44
N TYR A 264 -40.77 -42.33 -3.13
CA TYR A 264 -41.30 -43.09 -4.26
C TYR A 264 -40.62 -44.46 -4.35
N GLY A 265 -41.22 -45.38 -5.11
CA GLY A 265 -40.69 -46.73 -5.34
C GLY A 265 -41.28 -47.82 -4.44
N GLU A 266 -41.94 -47.45 -3.35
CA GLU A 266 -42.68 -48.36 -2.47
C GLU A 266 -43.92 -47.64 -1.93
N VAL A 267 -45.02 -48.39 -1.74
CA VAL A 267 -46.37 -47.84 -1.48
C VAL A 267 -46.41 -46.92 -0.27
N SER A 268 -45.74 -47.28 0.82
CA SER A 268 -45.70 -46.46 2.04
C SER A 268 -45.01 -45.11 1.81
N PHE A 269 -43.99 -45.05 0.95
CA PHE A 269 -43.32 -43.81 0.59
C PHE A 269 -44.11 -42.99 -0.44
N GLU A 270 -44.85 -43.62 -1.35
CA GLU A 270 -45.79 -42.91 -2.24
C GLU A 270 -46.91 -42.21 -1.47
N GLU A 271 -47.32 -42.75 -0.32
CA GLU A 271 -48.24 -42.06 0.59
C GLU A 271 -47.59 -40.81 1.22
N TRP A 272 -46.29 -40.85 1.51
CA TRP A 272 -45.56 -39.67 1.98
C TRP A 272 -45.49 -38.60 0.90
N ASP A 273 -45.20 -38.95 -0.35
CA ASP A 273 -45.24 -38.01 -1.49
C ASP A 273 -46.61 -37.33 -1.63
N LYS A 274 -47.69 -38.12 -1.59
CA LYS A 274 -49.07 -37.57 -1.60
C LYS A 274 -49.31 -36.63 -0.43
N PHE A 275 -48.85 -36.99 0.77
CA PHE A 275 -48.97 -36.13 1.95
C PHE A 275 -48.16 -34.84 1.77
N MET A 276 -46.90 -34.91 1.31
CA MET A 276 -46.03 -33.75 1.10
C MET A 276 -46.65 -32.73 0.13
N HIS A 277 -47.34 -33.20 -0.91
CA HIS A 277 -48.03 -32.35 -1.88
C HIS A 277 -49.43 -31.87 -1.45
N SER A 278 -49.92 -32.27 -0.28
CA SER A 278 -51.22 -31.84 0.25
C SER A 278 -51.12 -30.65 1.22
N GLU A 279 -52.23 -29.94 1.45
CA GLU A 279 -52.36 -28.88 2.47
C GLU A 279 -52.41 -29.41 3.92
N ARG A 280 -52.41 -30.73 4.12
CA ARG A 280 -52.45 -31.32 5.45
C ARG A 280 -51.13 -31.08 6.16
N THR A 281 -51.19 -30.76 7.45
CA THR A 281 -50.02 -30.56 8.32
C THR A 281 -49.67 -31.78 9.16
N PHE A 282 -50.57 -32.75 9.27
CA PHE A 282 -50.41 -33.98 10.03
C PHE A 282 -50.87 -35.20 9.23
N PHE A 283 -50.11 -36.28 9.28
CA PHE A 283 -50.41 -37.55 8.62
C PHE A 283 -50.01 -38.72 9.52
N THR A 284 -50.84 -39.76 9.50
CA THR A 284 -50.60 -41.01 10.24
C THR A 284 -50.67 -42.18 9.26
N GLN A 285 -49.69 -43.07 9.33
CA GLN A 285 -49.60 -44.26 8.51
C GLN A 285 -49.27 -45.47 9.40
N GLU A 286 -50.19 -46.43 9.44
CA GLU A 286 -50.07 -47.67 10.20
C GLU A 286 -49.53 -48.78 9.28
N LEU A 287 -48.41 -49.40 9.66
CA LEU A 287 -47.74 -50.46 8.90
C LEU A 287 -47.62 -51.72 9.76
N GLY A 288 -48.13 -52.83 9.25
CA GLY A 288 -48.03 -54.16 9.87
C GLY A 288 -48.19 -55.27 8.82
N GLY A 289 -47.86 -56.50 9.20
CA GLY A 289 -47.95 -57.65 8.28
C GLY A 289 -47.02 -57.50 7.06
N GLU A 290 -47.51 -57.80 5.86
CA GLU A 290 -46.71 -57.70 4.63
C GLU A 290 -46.26 -56.25 4.30
N ALA A 291 -47.01 -55.24 4.76
CA ALA A 291 -46.70 -53.83 4.46
C ALA A 291 -45.41 -53.35 5.14
N ILE A 292 -45.16 -53.73 6.39
CA ILE A 292 -43.93 -53.34 7.10
C ILE A 292 -42.70 -54.11 6.59
N GLU A 293 -42.89 -55.37 6.16
CA GLU A 293 -41.83 -56.14 5.50
C GLU A 293 -41.44 -55.51 4.16
N SER A 294 -42.43 -55.11 3.34
CA SER A 294 -42.22 -54.34 2.10
C SER A 294 -41.44 -53.05 2.35
N HIS A 295 -41.89 -52.24 3.32
CA HIS A 295 -41.26 -50.97 3.70
C HIS A 295 -39.76 -51.12 4.00
N TYR A 296 -39.41 -52.05 4.91
CA TYR A 296 -38.01 -52.24 5.29
C TYR A 296 -37.17 -52.95 4.23
N ASN A 297 -37.74 -53.84 3.42
CA ASN A 297 -37.01 -54.46 2.30
C ASN A 297 -36.64 -53.42 1.26
N PHE A 298 -37.54 -52.48 0.96
CA PHE A 298 -37.23 -51.36 0.09
C PHE A 298 -36.13 -50.47 0.69
N MET A 299 -36.24 -50.08 1.96
CA MET A 299 -35.19 -49.27 2.61
C MET A 299 -33.82 -49.96 2.61
N LYS A 300 -33.77 -51.28 2.84
CA LYS A 300 -32.52 -52.07 2.79
C LYS A 300 -31.93 -52.19 1.38
N SER A 301 -32.73 -52.01 0.33
CA SER A 301 -32.26 -52.00 -1.05
C SER A 301 -31.51 -50.72 -1.44
N LEU A 302 -31.66 -49.65 -0.65
CA LEU A 302 -31.00 -48.37 -0.88
C LEU A 302 -29.55 -48.42 -0.35
N PRO A 303 -28.52 -48.25 -1.21
CA PRO A 303 -27.11 -48.40 -0.81
C PRO A 303 -26.70 -47.50 0.35
N GLN A 304 -27.20 -46.26 0.41
CA GLN A 304 -26.88 -45.30 1.47
C GLN A 304 -27.40 -45.71 2.87
N LEU A 305 -28.39 -46.60 2.94
CA LEU A 305 -29.00 -47.04 4.20
C LEU A 305 -28.36 -48.32 4.76
N GLY A 306 -27.57 -49.04 3.95
CA GLY A 306 -26.85 -50.23 4.39
C GLY A 306 -26.01 -50.00 5.67
N PRO A 307 -25.14 -48.97 5.71
CA PRO A 307 -24.36 -48.63 6.90
C PRO A 307 -25.24 -48.27 8.11
N VAL A 308 -26.34 -47.55 7.91
CA VAL A 308 -27.24 -47.12 9.00
C VAL A 308 -27.91 -48.33 9.66
N PHE A 309 -28.40 -49.29 8.86
CA PHE A 309 -28.98 -50.52 9.40
C PHE A 309 -27.94 -51.42 10.08
N GLN A 310 -26.70 -51.46 9.57
CA GLN A 310 -25.62 -52.18 10.22
C GLN A 310 -25.29 -51.57 11.60
N GLU A 311 -25.20 -50.25 11.70
CA GLU A 311 -24.96 -49.54 12.96
C GLU A 311 -26.08 -49.80 13.99
N LEU A 312 -27.35 -49.81 13.58
CA LEU A 312 -28.47 -50.17 14.45
C LEU A 312 -28.38 -51.62 14.93
N GLN A 313 -28.01 -52.54 14.05
CA GLN A 313 -27.83 -53.95 14.40
C GLN A 313 -26.65 -54.13 15.37
N ASP A 314 -25.53 -53.43 15.14
CA ASP A 314 -24.35 -53.44 16.01
C ASP A 314 -24.67 -52.86 17.39
N ALA A 315 -25.60 -51.90 17.47
CA ALA A 315 -26.16 -51.37 18.71
C ALA A 315 -27.20 -52.31 19.39
N GLY A 316 -27.48 -53.47 18.81
CA GLY A 316 -28.42 -54.46 19.35
C GLY A 316 -29.89 -54.13 19.12
N LEU A 317 -30.21 -53.21 18.21
CA LEU A 317 -31.57 -52.77 17.91
C LEU A 317 -32.15 -53.56 16.74
N SER A 318 -33.36 -54.11 16.92
CA SER A 318 -34.12 -54.77 15.86
C SER A 318 -35.16 -53.82 15.25
N LEU A 319 -35.40 -53.95 13.94
CA LEU A 319 -36.46 -53.21 13.26
C LEU A 319 -37.85 -53.68 13.74
N PRO A 320 -38.81 -52.76 13.97
CA PRO A 320 -40.18 -53.07 14.31
C PRO A 320 -40.86 -54.03 13.31
N THR A 321 -41.67 -54.96 13.82
CA THR A 321 -42.57 -55.80 13.02
C THR A 321 -43.98 -55.21 12.90
N TYR A 322 -44.20 -54.04 13.50
CA TYR A 322 -45.40 -53.22 13.41
C TYR A 322 -44.99 -51.80 13.83
N GLN A 323 -45.44 -50.79 13.10
CA GLN A 323 -45.17 -49.39 13.46
C GLN A 323 -46.26 -48.45 12.97
N ILE A 324 -46.33 -47.28 13.59
CA ILE A 324 -47.16 -46.18 13.12
C ILE A 324 -46.30 -44.95 12.92
N ASN A 325 -46.22 -44.47 11.69
CA ASN A 325 -45.54 -43.24 11.31
C ASN A 325 -46.47 -42.05 11.52
N HIS A 326 -46.00 -41.02 12.20
CA HIS A 326 -46.69 -39.74 12.40
C HIS A 326 -45.82 -38.64 11.81
N LEU A 327 -46.27 -38.06 10.71
CA LEU A 327 -45.55 -37.01 9.99
C LEU A 327 -46.21 -35.67 10.28
N CYS A 328 -45.42 -34.73 10.81
CA CYS A 328 -45.86 -33.38 11.12
C CYS A 328 -45.05 -32.36 10.33
N LYS A 329 -45.68 -31.60 9.43
CA LYS A 329 -44.97 -30.64 8.57
C LYS A 329 -44.50 -29.40 9.33
N PHE A 330 -43.32 -28.94 8.97
CA PHE A 330 -42.79 -27.60 9.28
C PHE A 330 -42.31 -26.92 8.00
N SER A 331 -41.80 -25.69 8.07
CA SER A 331 -41.53 -24.84 6.91
C SER A 331 -40.60 -25.44 5.84
N HIS A 332 -39.66 -26.32 6.22
CA HIS A 332 -38.64 -26.89 5.32
C HIS A 332 -38.67 -28.43 5.26
N GLY A 333 -39.70 -29.06 5.85
CA GLY A 333 -39.70 -30.50 6.01
C GLY A 333 -40.82 -31.03 6.90
N PHE A 334 -40.56 -32.16 7.55
CA PHE A 334 -41.46 -32.71 8.57
C PHE A 334 -40.69 -33.39 9.70
N LEU A 335 -41.28 -33.41 10.90
CA LEU A 335 -40.89 -34.34 11.95
C LEU A 335 -41.56 -35.69 11.71
N LEU A 336 -40.82 -36.76 11.89
CA LEU A 336 -41.30 -38.14 11.81
C LEU A 336 -41.22 -38.75 13.20
N PHE A 337 -42.36 -39.14 13.76
CA PHE A 337 -42.44 -39.93 15.00
C PHE A 337 -42.95 -41.33 14.68
N ILE A 338 -42.24 -42.36 15.11
CA ILE A 338 -42.60 -43.76 14.86
C ILE A 338 -42.92 -44.42 16.21
N THR A 339 -44.14 -44.93 16.39
CA THR A 339 -44.58 -45.58 17.63
C THR A 339 -44.90 -47.06 17.44
N TYR A 340 -44.81 -47.82 18.53
CA TYR A 340 -45.16 -49.25 18.57
C TYR A 340 -46.67 -49.52 18.67
N GLU A 341 -47.46 -48.53 19.12
CA GLU A 341 -48.90 -48.66 19.32
C GLU A 341 -49.65 -47.36 18.98
N LYS A 342 -50.98 -47.44 18.94
CA LYS A 342 -51.88 -46.32 18.63
C LYS A 342 -51.88 -45.30 19.76
N VAL A 343 -51.54 -44.05 19.43
CA VAL A 343 -51.41 -42.95 20.41
C VAL A 343 -52.31 -41.74 20.06
N PRO A 344 -53.63 -41.91 19.88
CA PRO A 344 -54.51 -40.82 19.42
C PRO A 344 -54.52 -39.60 20.36
N LYS A 345 -54.28 -39.81 21.67
CA LYS A 345 -54.21 -38.74 22.67
C LYS A 345 -52.90 -37.92 22.62
N THR A 346 -51.91 -38.29 21.80
CA THR A 346 -50.61 -37.61 21.73
C THR A 346 -50.40 -36.83 20.43
N HIS A 347 -51.35 -36.87 19.49
CA HIS A 347 -51.20 -36.18 18.20
C HIS A 347 -51.02 -34.66 18.36
N ASP A 348 -51.74 -34.03 19.30
CA ASP A 348 -51.56 -32.61 19.64
C ASP A 348 -50.13 -32.31 20.15
N ILE A 349 -49.59 -33.22 20.96
CA ILE A 349 -48.22 -33.11 21.49
C ILE A 349 -47.21 -33.11 20.34
N PHE A 350 -47.34 -34.02 19.36
CA PHE A 350 -46.46 -34.07 18.19
C PHE A 350 -46.50 -32.76 17.39
N GLN A 351 -47.70 -32.21 17.15
CA GLN A 351 -47.84 -30.94 16.43
C GLN A 351 -47.18 -29.77 17.18
N ARG A 352 -47.29 -29.74 18.52
CA ARG A 352 -46.63 -28.72 19.37
C ARG A 352 -45.10 -28.82 19.31
N PHE A 353 -44.54 -30.04 19.36
CA PHE A 353 -43.10 -30.25 19.16
C PHE A 353 -42.64 -29.80 17.78
N THR A 354 -43.41 -30.09 16.73
CA THR A 354 -43.11 -29.64 15.36
C THR A 354 -43.06 -28.12 15.26
N LYS A 355 -43.97 -27.40 15.91
CA LYS A 355 -43.95 -25.94 15.95
C LYS A 355 -42.70 -25.39 16.64
N VAL A 356 -42.23 -26.03 17.73
CA VAL A 356 -40.97 -25.66 18.39
C VAL A 356 -39.76 -25.97 17.49
N PHE A 357 -39.78 -27.10 16.79
CA PHE A 357 -38.73 -27.47 15.87
C PHE A 357 -38.65 -26.53 14.65
N ASP A 358 -39.77 -26.03 14.15
CA ASP A 358 -39.80 -25.05 13.05
C ASP A 358 -39.00 -23.78 13.40
N GLN A 359 -39.13 -23.31 14.64
CA GLN A 359 -38.34 -22.19 15.17
C GLN A 359 -36.85 -22.57 15.29
N THR A 360 -36.58 -23.82 15.67
CA THR A 360 -35.22 -24.37 15.77
C THR A 360 -34.51 -24.41 14.42
N TYR A 361 -35.22 -24.89 13.40
CA TYR A 361 -34.69 -24.94 12.05
C TYR A 361 -34.47 -23.53 11.48
N THR A 362 -35.37 -22.59 11.78
CA THR A 362 -35.17 -21.16 11.43
C THR A 362 -33.88 -20.61 12.06
N ARG A 363 -33.64 -20.88 13.35
CA ARG A 363 -32.40 -20.48 14.04
C ARG A 363 -31.16 -21.11 13.42
N PHE A 364 -31.23 -22.38 13.02
CA PHE A 364 -30.16 -23.05 12.29
C PHE A 364 -29.82 -22.33 10.98
N LEU A 365 -30.82 -21.94 10.18
CA LEU A 365 -30.60 -21.19 8.94
C LEU A 365 -29.98 -19.81 9.21
N ASP A 366 -30.43 -19.12 10.27
CA ASP A 366 -29.84 -17.85 10.69
C ASP A 366 -28.36 -18.02 11.09
N LEU A 367 -28.02 -19.10 11.79
CA LEU A 367 -26.64 -19.43 12.16
C LEU A 367 -25.79 -19.74 10.93
N GLN A 368 -26.26 -20.56 9.98
CA GLN A 368 -25.54 -20.82 8.72
C GLN A 368 -25.26 -19.54 7.94
N LYS A 369 -26.25 -18.64 7.89
CA LYS A 369 -26.09 -17.33 7.24
C LYS A 369 -25.06 -16.46 7.98
N ALA A 370 -25.09 -16.45 9.31
CA ALA A 370 -24.14 -15.71 10.12
C ALA A 370 -22.70 -16.26 9.98
N GLU A 371 -22.54 -17.58 9.96
CA GLU A 371 -21.26 -18.27 9.72
C GLU A 371 -20.69 -17.94 8.33
N ALA A 372 -21.53 -18.01 7.28
CA ALA A 372 -21.14 -17.63 5.93
C ALA A 372 -20.74 -16.15 5.83
N GLN A 373 -21.49 -15.25 6.48
CA GLN A 373 -21.16 -13.82 6.53
C GLN A 373 -19.86 -13.55 7.32
N ALA A 374 -19.61 -14.28 8.40
CA ALA A 374 -18.37 -14.19 9.16
C ALA A 374 -17.18 -14.63 8.31
N ARG A 375 -17.33 -15.74 7.56
CA ARG A 375 -16.32 -16.22 6.61
C ARG A 375 -16.01 -15.19 5.53
N GLU A 376 -17.03 -14.61 4.92
CA GLU A 376 -16.87 -13.56 3.89
C GLU A 376 -16.17 -12.32 4.47
N SER A 377 -16.53 -11.91 5.69
CA SER A 377 -15.89 -10.78 6.38
C SER A 377 -14.40 -11.03 6.66
N GLN A 378 -14.02 -12.27 7.00
CA GLN A 378 -12.61 -12.65 7.16
C GLN A 378 -11.85 -12.57 5.84
N VAL A 379 -12.45 -13.02 4.73
CA VAL A 379 -11.85 -12.92 3.39
C VAL A 379 -11.63 -11.46 2.99
N GLU A 380 -12.63 -10.59 3.18
CA GLU A 380 -12.47 -9.16 2.91
C GLU A 380 -11.39 -8.51 3.78
N ALA A 381 -11.34 -8.83 5.07
CA ALA A 381 -10.30 -8.33 5.97
C ALA A 381 -8.89 -8.78 5.54
N ALA A 382 -8.75 -10.02 5.06
CA ALA A 382 -7.51 -10.53 4.50
C ALA A 382 -7.09 -9.76 3.24
N LEU A 383 -8.00 -9.58 2.28
CA LEU A 383 -7.75 -8.82 1.06
C LEU A 383 -7.39 -7.35 1.36
N GLU A 384 -8.06 -6.73 2.33
CA GLU A 384 -7.81 -5.34 2.71
C GLU A 384 -6.45 -5.14 3.38
N ARG A 385 -5.97 -6.12 4.17
CA ARG A 385 -4.59 -6.08 4.70
C ARG A 385 -3.55 -6.10 3.58
N ILE A 386 -3.80 -6.87 2.52
CA ILE A 386 -2.93 -6.92 1.34
C ILE A 386 -2.97 -5.55 0.65
N ARG A 387 -4.16 -5.01 0.34
CA ARG A 387 -4.30 -3.66 -0.26
C ARG A 387 -3.61 -2.59 0.56
N SER A 388 -3.80 -2.59 1.88
CA SER A 388 -3.20 -1.64 2.81
C SER A 388 -1.67 -1.73 2.78
N ARG A 389 -1.10 -2.95 2.82
CA ARG A 389 0.36 -3.12 2.72
C ARG A 389 0.90 -2.64 1.37
N SER A 390 0.21 -2.93 0.28
CA SER A 390 0.57 -2.48 -1.08
C SER A 390 0.51 -0.96 -1.23
N MET A 391 -0.53 -0.31 -0.70
CA MET A 391 -0.64 1.15 -0.68
C MET A 391 0.46 1.79 0.17
N GLY A 392 0.92 1.10 1.21
CA GLY A 392 2.01 1.55 2.08
C GLY A 392 3.41 1.48 1.47
N MET A 393 3.59 0.77 0.34
CA MET A 393 4.91 0.63 -0.31
C MET A 393 5.47 1.99 -0.73
N GLN A 394 6.72 2.27 -0.29
CA GLN A 394 7.48 3.47 -0.70
C GLN A 394 8.55 3.14 -1.74
N LYS A 395 9.06 1.91 -1.73
CA LYS A 395 10.05 1.43 -2.70
C LYS A 395 9.63 0.12 -3.36
N SER A 396 10.13 -0.13 -4.56
CA SER A 396 9.85 -1.34 -5.31
C SER A 396 10.34 -2.62 -4.60
N GLU A 397 11.44 -2.54 -3.85
CA GLU A 397 12.00 -3.64 -3.04
C GLU A 397 11.02 -4.19 -1.98
N GLU A 398 10.02 -3.41 -1.57
CA GLU A 398 9.03 -3.81 -0.55
C GLU A 398 7.99 -4.82 -1.04
N LEU A 399 7.96 -5.18 -2.33
CA LEU A 399 7.03 -6.17 -2.88
C LEU A 399 7.13 -7.52 -2.15
N VAL A 400 8.34 -7.89 -1.71
CA VAL A 400 8.58 -9.13 -0.96
C VAL A 400 7.78 -9.18 0.36
N GLU A 401 7.55 -8.04 1.01
CA GLU A 401 6.77 -7.96 2.24
C GLU A 401 5.26 -8.10 1.97
N VAL A 402 4.79 -7.66 0.79
CA VAL A 402 3.42 -7.92 0.36
C VAL A 402 3.23 -9.41 0.09
N ASN A 403 4.18 -10.05 -0.61
CA ASN A 403 4.14 -11.50 -0.87
C ASN A 403 4.04 -12.31 0.43
N LYS A 404 4.83 -11.96 1.45
CA LYS A 404 4.71 -12.54 2.81
C LYS A 404 3.33 -12.32 3.43
N THR A 405 2.78 -11.12 3.29
CA THR A 405 1.44 -10.78 3.80
C THR A 405 0.36 -11.64 3.14
N VAL A 406 0.42 -11.83 1.82
CA VAL A 406 -0.52 -12.66 1.07
C VAL A 406 -0.61 -14.07 1.64
N ILE A 407 0.54 -14.76 1.82
CA ILE A 407 0.56 -16.11 2.39
C ILE A 407 -0.05 -16.13 3.79
N HIS A 408 0.41 -15.22 4.65
CA HIS A 408 -0.07 -15.20 6.03
C HIS A 408 -1.59 -14.99 6.10
N GLN A 409 -2.17 -14.24 5.18
CA GLN A 409 -3.62 -14.09 5.09
C GLN A 409 -4.33 -15.37 4.61
N ILE A 410 -3.75 -16.13 3.68
CA ILE A 410 -4.30 -17.42 3.24
C ILE A 410 -4.30 -18.43 4.41
N GLU A 411 -3.21 -18.49 5.17
CA GLU A 411 -3.10 -19.32 6.38
C GLU A 411 -4.13 -18.93 7.45
N ASN A 412 -4.31 -17.62 7.69
CA ASN A 412 -5.29 -17.10 8.64
C ASN A 412 -6.74 -17.39 8.25
N LEU A 413 -7.00 -17.67 6.96
CA LEU A 413 -8.28 -18.17 6.48
C LEU A 413 -8.43 -19.69 6.68
N GLY A 414 -7.48 -20.37 7.33
CA GLY A 414 -7.54 -21.81 7.58
C GLY A 414 -7.46 -22.66 6.30
N ILE A 415 -6.98 -22.09 5.20
CA ILE A 415 -6.82 -22.81 3.93
C ILE A 415 -5.51 -23.61 4.00
N GLN A 416 -5.63 -24.93 4.11
CA GLN A 416 -4.48 -25.83 4.16
C GLN A 416 -3.97 -26.10 2.74
N LEU A 417 -2.73 -25.67 2.48
CA LEU A 417 -2.06 -25.87 1.20
C LEU A 417 -0.84 -26.77 1.38
N PHE A 418 -0.57 -27.58 0.36
CA PHE A 418 0.68 -28.33 0.20
C PHE A 418 1.81 -27.43 -0.30
N GLY A 419 1.50 -26.44 -1.14
CA GLY A 419 2.49 -25.51 -1.71
C GLY A 419 1.84 -24.24 -2.23
N PHE A 420 2.63 -23.17 -2.30
CA PHE A 420 2.19 -21.86 -2.77
C PHE A 420 3.26 -21.19 -3.64
N GLY A 421 2.81 -20.53 -4.71
CA GLY A 421 3.68 -19.77 -5.60
C GLY A 421 3.00 -18.56 -6.21
N ILE A 422 3.79 -17.55 -6.54
CA ILE A 422 3.40 -16.39 -7.35
C ILE A 422 4.29 -16.37 -8.57
N HIS A 423 3.72 -16.46 -9.76
CA HIS A 423 4.45 -16.38 -11.02
C HIS A 423 4.15 -15.03 -11.69
N ILE A 424 5.19 -14.36 -12.16
CA ILE A 424 5.10 -13.19 -13.04
C ILE A 424 5.69 -13.60 -14.39
N CYS A 425 4.84 -13.64 -15.40
CA CYS A 425 5.20 -14.18 -16.71
C CYS A 425 5.87 -13.14 -17.59
N HIS A 426 6.89 -13.55 -18.35
CA HIS A 426 7.40 -12.76 -19.46
C HIS A 426 6.46 -12.88 -20.65
N GLU A 427 6.23 -11.79 -21.39
CA GLU A 427 5.31 -11.83 -22.54
C GLU A 427 5.93 -12.53 -23.77
N ASP A 428 7.22 -12.36 -24.00
CA ASP A 428 7.89 -12.79 -25.23
C ASP A 428 8.58 -14.15 -25.10
N GLU A 429 8.78 -14.62 -23.87
CA GLU A 429 9.52 -15.84 -23.54
C GLU A 429 8.67 -16.72 -22.61
N PRO A 430 8.63 -18.05 -22.81
CA PRO A 430 7.88 -18.98 -21.96
C PRO A 430 8.57 -19.21 -20.61
N ILE A 431 8.88 -18.14 -19.91
CA ILE A 431 9.51 -18.11 -18.59
C ILE A 431 8.72 -17.20 -17.64
N SER A 432 8.80 -17.46 -16.34
CA SER A 432 8.29 -16.56 -15.31
C SER A 432 9.30 -16.33 -14.21
N GLU A 433 9.26 -15.15 -13.60
CA GLU A 433 9.84 -14.95 -12.28
C GLU A 433 8.88 -15.51 -11.25
N ALA A 434 9.30 -16.55 -10.53
CA ALA A 434 8.46 -17.22 -9.55
C ALA A 434 8.97 -16.96 -8.13
N TRP A 435 8.06 -16.56 -7.24
CA TRP A 435 8.25 -16.56 -5.80
C TRP A 435 7.56 -17.80 -5.25
N MET A 436 8.36 -18.80 -4.90
CA MET A 436 7.87 -20.04 -4.31
C MET A 436 8.16 -20.06 -2.81
N GLY A 437 7.22 -20.58 -2.03
CA GLY A 437 7.36 -20.69 -0.59
C GLY A 437 6.53 -21.81 0.01
N ASP A 438 6.97 -22.32 1.15
CA ASP A 438 6.22 -23.31 1.90
C ASP A 438 5.22 -22.63 2.85
N PRO A 439 3.97 -23.12 2.90
CA PRO A 439 2.97 -22.70 3.89
C PRO A 439 3.24 -23.28 5.30
N VAL A 440 4.36 -23.99 5.50
CA VAL A 440 4.72 -24.63 6.79
C VAL A 440 6.19 -24.38 7.14
N GLU A 441 6.47 -24.29 8.44
CA GLU A 441 7.78 -23.98 9.05
C GLU A 441 8.88 -25.03 8.76
N LYS A 442 8.54 -26.15 8.11
CA LYS A 442 9.45 -27.21 7.66
C LYS A 442 8.98 -27.83 6.33
N GLY A 443 8.77 -27.01 5.32
CA GLY A 443 8.37 -27.49 3.99
C GLY A 443 9.55 -27.77 3.05
N ILE A 444 9.23 -27.99 1.78
CA ILE A 444 10.09 -28.49 0.70
C ILE A 444 11.17 -27.48 0.27
N PHE A 445 10.98 -26.19 0.55
CA PHE A 445 11.86 -25.07 0.21
C PHE A 445 12.68 -24.52 1.41
N GLY A 446 12.82 -25.28 2.50
CA GLY A 446 13.84 -24.99 3.53
C GLY A 446 13.40 -24.13 4.73
N GLY A 447 12.14 -24.23 5.14
CA GLY A 447 11.70 -24.01 6.53
C GLY A 447 11.62 -22.56 7.08
N ASP A 448 12.27 -21.54 6.49
CA ASP A 448 12.32 -20.20 7.13
C ASP A 448 11.30 -19.18 6.60
N ARG A 449 10.21 -19.64 5.96
CA ARG A 449 9.25 -18.76 5.23
C ARG A 449 9.96 -17.81 4.24
N GLN A 450 11.16 -18.16 3.79
CA GLN A 450 11.93 -17.41 2.81
C GLN A 450 11.48 -17.80 1.42
N PHE A 451 11.11 -16.79 0.64
CA PHE A 451 10.82 -16.96 -0.77
C PHE A 451 12.13 -16.99 -1.55
N SER A 452 12.33 -18.05 -2.33
CA SER A 452 13.35 -18.04 -3.36
C SER A 452 12.73 -17.44 -4.62
N LYS A 453 13.26 -16.30 -5.09
CA LYS A 453 12.99 -15.82 -6.44
C LYS A 453 13.76 -16.72 -7.40
N ILE A 454 13.04 -17.44 -8.26
CA ILE A 454 13.63 -18.32 -9.26
C ILE A 454 13.12 -17.93 -10.66
N ILE A 455 13.91 -18.24 -11.68
CA ILE A 455 13.44 -18.22 -13.06
C ILE A 455 12.84 -19.59 -13.35
N TYR A 456 11.55 -19.60 -13.70
CA TYR A 456 10.77 -20.79 -13.97
C TYR A 456 10.55 -20.91 -15.47
N ASP A 457 11.21 -21.89 -16.10
CA ASP A 457 11.04 -22.22 -17.51
C ASP A 457 9.80 -23.10 -17.72
N HIS A 458 8.82 -22.60 -18.49
CA HIS A 458 7.57 -23.30 -18.73
C HIS A 458 7.67 -24.39 -19.81
N THR A 459 8.82 -24.56 -20.47
CA THR A 459 9.02 -25.55 -21.54
C THR A 459 9.55 -26.90 -21.06
N GLN A 460 9.83 -27.02 -19.75
CA GLN A 460 10.52 -28.19 -19.19
C GLN A 460 9.59 -29.38 -18.93
N ASP A 461 8.28 -29.14 -18.77
CA ASP A 461 7.27 -30.19 -18.64
C ASP A 461 5.91 -29.75 -19.20
N TRP A 462 5.09 -30.72 -19.61
CA TRP A 462 3.80 -30.47 -20.26
C TRP A 462 2.81 -29.68 -19.39
N PHE A 463 2.87 -29.82 -18.05
CA PHE A 463 1.96 -29.13 -17.16
C PHE A 463 2.38 -27.67 -16.99
N SER A 464 3.68 -27.40 -16.90
CA SER A 464 4.23 -26.04 -16.92
C SER A 464 3.88 -25.29 -18.22
N GLU A 465 3.87 -25.97 -19.38
CA GLU A 465 3.42 -25.38 -20.65
C GLU A 465 1.95 -24.96 -20.60
N ILE A 466 1.10 -25.79 -19.97
CA ILE A 466 -0.32 -25.47 -19.75
C ILE A 466 -0.46 -24.22 -18.88
N MET A 467 0.31 -24.11 -17.78
CA MET A 467 0.23 -22.93 -16.91
C MET A 467 0.46 -21.63 -17.71
N TYR A 468 1.53 -21.58 -18.50
CA TYR A 468 1.88 -20.40 -19.29
C TYR A 468 0.88 -20.12 -20.40
N LYS A 469 0.43 -21.15 -21.12
CA LYS A 469 -0.57 -21.01 -22.19
C LYS A 469 -1.89 -20.47 -21.65
N SER A 470 -2.34 -20.98 -20.50
CA SER A 470 -3.58 -20.53 -19.89
C SER A 470 -3.53 -19.10 -19.39
N TRP A 471 -2.36 -18.64 -18.89
CA TRP A 471 -2.15 -17.22 -18.63
C TRP A 471 -2.26 -16.40 -19.92
N LYS A 472 -1.60 -16.81 -21.01
CA LYS A 472 -1.69 -16.14 -22.33
C LYS A 472 -3.10 -16.09 -22.91
N GLU A 473 -3.91 -17.11 -22.65
CA GLU A 473 -5.31 -17.18 -23.09
C GLU A 473 -6.26 -16.32 -22.23
N GLY A 474 -5.79 -15.78 -21.11
CA GLY A 474 -6.58 -14.93 -20.21
C GLY A 474 -7.60 -15.70 -19.37
N GLU A 475 -7.30 -16.96 -19.05
CA GLU A 475 -8.11 -17.78 -18.14
C GLU A 475 -8.18 -17.14 -16.76
N THR A 476 -9.24 -17.40 -15.98
CA THR A 476 -9.39 -16.81 -14.63
C THR A 476 -8.97 -17.77 -13.52
N LEU A 477 -9.33 -19.04 -13.68
CA LEU A 477 -8.99 -20.12 -12.77
C LEU A 477 -8.87 -21.43 -13.55
N ILE A 478 -7.81 -22.18 -13.30
CA ILE A 478 -7.68 -23.57 -13.74
C ILE A 478 -7.44 -24.48 -12.55
N VAL A 479 -8.09 -25.63 -12.56
CA VAL A 479 -7.89 -26.67 -11.55
C VAL A 479 -7.41 -27.94 -12.25
N LYS A 480 -6.23 -28.43 -11.87
CA LYS A 480 -5.64 -29.62 -12.46
C LYS A 480 -5.19 -30.60 -11.38
N LYS A 481 -5.74 -31.82 -11.42
CA LYS A 481 -5.23 -32.94 -10.63
C LYS A 481 -4.09 -33.62 -11.39
N LEU A 482 -2.95 -33.77 -10.73
CA LEU A 482 -1.79 -34.52 -11.21
C LEU A 482 -1.67 -35.80 -10.37
N GLU A 483 -1.48 -36.94 -11.03
CA GLU A 483 -1.29 -38.25 -10.42
C GLU A 483 -0.43 -39.14 -11.34
N GLY A 484 0.16 -40.21 -10.80
CA GLY A 484 0.97 -41.16 -11.56
C GLY A 484 2.17 -40.51 -12.27
N GLU A 485 2.44 -40.93 -13.52
CA GLU A 485 3.63 -40.50 -14.28
C GLU A 485 3.66 -38.98 -14.52
N GLY A 486 2.49 -38.35 -14.75
CA GLY A 486 2.41 -36.91 -15.00
C GLY A 486 2.80 -36.07 -13.78
N LEU A 487 2.51 -36.54 -12.55
CA LEU A 487 2.99 -35.92 -11.33
C LEU A 487 4.50 -36.10 -11.17
N MET A 488 5.01 -37.30 -11.46
CA MET A 488 6.44 -37.62 -11.35
C MET A 488 7.32 -36.85 -12.35
N GLU A 489 6.79 -36.57 -13.54
CA GLU A 489 7.44 -35.71 -14.53
C GLU A 489 7.56 -34.27 -14.03
N HIS A 490 6.44 -33.65 -13.62
CA HIS A 490 6.44 -32.29 -13.11
C HIS A 490 7.32 -32.14 -11.84
N MET A 491 7.26 -33.10 -10.92
CA MET A 491 8.12 -33.12 -9.73
C MET A 491 9.61 -33.21 -10.07
N ARG A 492 9.99 -33.96 -11.11
CA ARG A 492 11.39 -34.02 -11.58
C ARG A 492 11.90 -32.66 -12.02
N TYR A 493 11.08 -31.88 -12.72
CA TYR A 493 11.44 -30.51 -13.08
C TYR A 493 11.50 -29.61 -11.84
N MET A 494 10.51 -29.68 -10.95
CA MET A 494 10.56 -28.95 -9.67
C MET A 494 11.86 -29.23 -8.90
N PHE A 495 12.40 -30.45 -8.95
CA PHE A 495 13.68 -30.80 -8.31
C PHE A 495 14.90 -30.13 -8.92
N THR A 496 14.88 -29.75 -10.20
CA THR A 496 16.04 -29.08 -10.81
C THR A 496 16.15 -27.62 -10.40
N ILE A 497 15.05 -27.02 -9.91
CA ILE A 497 14.95 -25.61 -9.55
C ILE A 497 14.87 -25.35 -8.04
N ILE A 498 14.77 -26.41 -7.21
CA ILE A 498 14.77 -26.31 -5.74
C ILE A 498 16.21 -26.17 -5.19
N PRO A 499 16.48 -25.27 -4.22
CA PRO A 499 17.83 -25.03 -3.69
C PRO A 499 18.47 -26.21 -2.94
N ASP A 500 17.68 -27.09 -2.29
CA ASP A 500 18.16 -28.27 -1.57
C ASP A 500 17.43 -29.56 -2.04
N PRO A 501 18.03 -30.34 -2.95
CA PRO A 501 17.42 -31.56 -3.46
C PRO A 501 17.33 -32.70 -2.41
N THR A 502 17.97 -32.59 -1.24
CA THR A 502 17.98 -33.65 -0.21
C THR A 502 16.67 -33.76 0.59
N ILE A 503 15.80 -32.74 0.50
CA ILE A 503 14.53 -32.68 1.24
C ILE A 503 13.58 -33.83 0.82
N PHE A 504 13.68 -34.30 -0.42
CA PHE A 504 12.85 -35.40 -0.94
C PHE A 504 13.33 -36.81 -0.59
N GLU A 505 14.61 -37.00 -0.23
CA GLU A 505 15.08 -38.30 0.27
C GLU A 505 14.38 -38.71 1.57
N ASN A 506 13.84 -37.73 2.31
CA ASN A 506 13.17 -37.90 3.59
C ASN A 506 11.63 -37.80 3.53
N SER A 507 11.04 -37.42 2.39
CA SER A 507 9.58 -37.24 2.22
C SER A 507 9.15 -37.46 0.77
N PRO A 508 8.63 -38.65 0.39
CA PRO A 508 8.18 -38.91 -0.98
C PRO A 508 6.96 -38.05 -1.35
N PRO A 509 6.76 -37.74 -2.65
CA PRO A 509 5.63 -36.93 -3.09
C PRO A 509 4.30 -37.66 -2.79
N PRO A 510 3.21 -36.92 -2.51
CA PRO A 510 1.88 -37.51 -2.35
C PRO A 510 1.43 -38.27 -3.61
N GLU A 511 0.52 -39.24 -3.46
CA GLU A 511 -0.01 -40.03 -4.59
C GLU A 511 -0.71 -39.16 -5.66
N SER A 512 -1.27 -38.02 -5.25
CA SER A 512 -1.83 -37.02 -6.15
C SER A 512 -1.76 -35.62 -5.54
N LEU A 513 -1.66 -34.62 -6.40
CA LEU A 513 -1.75 -33.20 -6.04
C LEU A 513 -2.76 -32.49 -6.93
N ILE A 514 -3.41 -31.46 -6.40
CA ILE A 514 -4.34 -30.62 -7.14
C ILE A 514 -3.80 -29.19 -7.15
N TYR A 515 -3.54 -28.68 -8.35
CA TYR A 515 -3.09 -27.33 -8.58
C TYR A 515 -4.29 -26.45 -8.92
N HIS A 516 -4.45 -25.36 -8.18
CA HIS A 516 -5.42 -24.31 -8.43
C HIS A 516 -4.64 -23.07 -8.89
N LEU A 517 -4.75 -22.76 -10.18
CA LEU A 517 -4.02 -21.69 -10.83
C LEU A 517 -4.97 -20.51 -10.99
N SER A 518 -4.71 -19.39 -10.31
CA SER A 518 -5.55 -18.20 -10.42
C SER A 518 -4.79 -17.05 -11.05
N PHE A 519 -5.27 -16.59 -12.19
CA PHE A 519 -4.53 -15.70 -13.07
C PHE A 519 -4.90 -14.23 -12.87
N PHE A 520 -3.93 -13.37 -13.14
CA PHE A 520 -4.06 -11.91 -13.22
C PHE A 520 -3.23 -11.41 -14.41
N GLU A 521 -3.34 -10.12 -14.75
CA GLU A 521 -2.75 -9.57 -15.97
C GLU A 521 -1.27 -9.92 -16.18
N GLN A 522 -0.43 -9.78 -15.15
CA GLN A 522 1.02 -10.02 -15.25
C GLN A 522 1.46 -11.45 -14.91
N GLY A 523 0.56 -12.34 -14.49
CA GLY A 523 0.94 -13.68 -14.08
C GLY A 523 -0.16 -14.47 -13.36
N PHE A 524 0.22 -15.33 -12.41
CA PHE A 524 -0.75 -16.17 -11.68
C PHE A 524 -0.26 -16.65 -10.31
N PHE A 525 -1.20 -16.94 -9.44
CA PHE A 525 -0.97 -17.70 -8.22
C PHE A 525 -1.08 -19.19 -8.48
N VAL A 526 -0.23 -19.95 -7.79
CA VAL A 526 -0.27 -21.41 -7.70
C VAL A 526 -0.63 -21.77 -6.28
N PHE A 527 -1.80 -22.39 -6.09
CA PHE A 527 -2.19 -23.01 -4.82
C PHE A 527 -2.22 -24.52 -5.01
N VAL A 528 -1.48 -25.27 -4.20
CA VAL A 528 -1.41 -26.73 -4.31
C VAL A 528 -2.11 -27.35 -3.10
N SER A 529 -2.96 -28.34 -3.31
CA SER A 529 -3.68 -29.07 -2.26
C SER A 529 -3.60 -30.58 -2.47
N ASN A 530 -3.89 -31.35 -1.42
CA ASN A 530 -3.97 -32.82 -1.47
C ASN A 530 -5.42 -33.33 -1.67
N GLN A 531 -6.42 -32.45 -1.54
CA GLN A 531 -7.86 -32.76 -1.65
C GLN A 531 -8.57 -31.63 -2.42
N PRO A 532 -9.67 -31.91 -3.14
CA PRO A 532 -10.43 -30.87 -3.82
C PRO A 532 -10.97 -29.83 -2.82
N ILE A 533 -10.67 -28.55 -3.05
CA ILE A 533 -11.13 -27.41 -2.23
C ILE A 533 -11.93 -26.37 -3.06
N PRO A 534 -13.02 -26.76 -3.75
CA PRO A 534 -13.80 -25.86 -4.61
C PRO A 534 -14.38 -24.64 -3.89
N GLU A 535 -14.67 -24.76 -2.60
CA GLU A 535 -15.17 -23.68 -1.75
C GLU A 535 -14.22 -22.47 -1.66
N ASN A 536 -12.93 -22.65 -1.94
CA ASN A 536 -11.92 -21.58 -1.87
C ASN A 536 -11.60 -20.94 -3.24
N HIS A 537 -12.17 -21.44 -4.34
CA HIS A 537 -11.85 -20.95 -5.70
C HIS A 537 -12.16 -19.47 -5.90
N SER A 538 -13.28 -18.98 -5.39
CA SER A 538 -13.65 -17.55 -5.46
C SER A 538 -12.68 -16.68 -4.67
N VAL A 539 -12.14 -17.19 -3.55
CA VAL A 539 -11.12 -16.51 -2.74
C VAL A 539 -9.82 -16.38 -3.54
N PHE A 540 -9.36 -17.46 -4.18
CA PHE A 540 -8.14 -17.45 -5.00
C PHE A 540 -8.19 -16.40 -6.12
N VAL A 541 -9.30 -16.33 -6.86
CA VAL A 541 -9.52 -15.32 -7.92
C VAL A 541 -9.47 -13.89 -7.38
N ARG A 542 -10.00 -13.65 -6.18
CA ARG A 542 -9.97 -12.32 -5.57
C ARG A 542 -8.59 -11.93 -5.08
N PHE A 543 -7.82 -12.90 -4.56
CA PHE A 543 -6.42 -12.70 -4.21
C PHE A 543 -5.58 -12.35 -5.46
N ALA A 544 -5.77 -13.07 -6.57
CA ALA A 544 -5.17 -12.74 -7.87
C ALA A 544 -5.47 -11.30 -8.27
N LYS A 545 -6.73 -10.88 -8.17
CA LYS A 545 -7.13 -9.51 -8.57
C LYS A 545 -6.56 -8.41 -7.68
N VAL A 546 -6.47 -8.63 -6.36
CA VAL A 546 -5.83 -7.66 -5.45
C VAL A 546 -4.32 -7.59 -5.66
N PHE A 547 -3.69 -8.72 -5.97
CA PHE A 547 -2.27 -8.75 -6.27
C PHE A 547 -1.94 -8.06 -7.60
N GLU A 548 -2.80 -8.15 -8.62
CA GLU A 548 -2.65 -7.39 -9.88
C GLU A 548 -2.44 -5.89 -9.62
N GLN A 549 -3.23 -5.32 -8.70
CA GLN A 549 -3.13 -3.91 -8.29
C GLN A 549 -1.81 -3.64 -7.55
N THR A 550 -1.38 -4.59 -6.72
CA THR A 550 -0.08 -4.54 -6.03
C THR A 550 1.07 -4.53 -7.02
N TYR A 551 1.03 -5.42 -8.01
CA TYR A 551 2.09 -5.53 -9.00
C TYR A 551 2.11 -4.32 -9.93
N THR A 552 0.96 -3.78 -10.31
CA THR A 552 0.87 -2.49 -11.01
C THR A 552 1.55 -1.37 -10.21
N ARG A 553 1.28 -1.28 -8.90
CA ARG A 553 1.94 -0.30 -8.02
C ARG A 553 3.45 -0.50 -7.95
N PHE A 554 3.91 -1.76 -7.90
CA PHE A 554 5.33 -2.08 -7.96
C PHE A 554 5.98 -1.56 -9.25
N LEU A 555 5.35 -1.80 -10.42
CA LEU A 555 5.84 -1.30 -11.70
C LEU A 555 5.87 0.24 -11.74
N ASP A 556 4.85 0.89 -11.18
CA ASP A 556 4.81 2.36 -11.07
C ASP A 556 5.93 2.89 -10.18
N LEU A 557 6.23 2.22 -9.07
CA LEU A 557 7.36 2.56 -8.19
C LEU A 557 8.70 2.39 -8.90
N GLN A 558 8.93 1.30 -9.64
CA GLN A 558 10.15 1.12 -10.44
C GLN A 558 10.32 2.25 -11.47
N ARG A 559 9.26 2.62 -12.18
CA ARG A 559 9.29 3.75 -13.12
C ARG A 559 9.61 5.06 -12.40
N ALA A 560 9.01 5.31 -11.23
CA ALA A 560 9.26 6.51 -10.45
C ALA A 560 10.71 6.57 -9.92
N GLU A 561 11.27 5.44 -9.49
CA GLU A 561 12.67 5.33 -9.05
C GLU A 561 13.64 5.62 -10.19
N ILE A 562 13.42 5.04 -11.39
CA ILE A 562 14.21 5.33 -12.59
C ILE A 562 14.11 6.82 -12.97
N GLN A 563 12.91 7.40 -12.94
CA GLN A 563 12.70 8.82 -13.24
C GLN A 563 13.37 9.74 -12.21
N ALA A 564 13.32 9.39 -10.92
CA ALA A 564 13.98 10.14 -9.86
C ALA A 564 15.50 10.09 -10.02
N ARG A 565 16.06 8.93 -10.37
CA ARG A 565 17.49 8.77 -10.65
C ARG A 565 17.92 9.61 -11.86
N GLU A 566 17.16 9.58 -12.95
CA GLU A 566 17.43 10.39 -14.14
C GLU A 566 17.34 11.90 -13.85
N ALA A 567 16.35 12.33 -13.06
CA ALA A 567 16.22 13.73 -12.64
C ALA A 567 17.40 14.20 -11.77
N GLN A 568 17.94 13.33 -10.91
CA GLN A 568 19.15 13.61 -10.14
C GLN A 568 20.36 13.83 -11.06
N ILE A 569 20.53 12.98 -12.08
CA ILE A 569 21.62 13.10 -13.06
C ILE A 569 21.49 14.42 -13.84
N GLU A 570 20.30 14.74 -14.37
CA GLU A 570 20.10 16.01 -15.09
C GLU A 570 20.30 17.24 -14.20
N ALA A 571 19.86 17.21 -12.94
CA ALA A 571 20.11 18.31 -12.00
C ALA A 571 21.61 18.53 -11.75
N ALA A 572 22.37 17.44 -11.64
CA ALA A 572 23.81 17.49 -11.47
C ALA A 572 24.52 18.06 -12.72
N LEU A 573 24.15 17.59 -13.91
CA LEU A 573 24.65 18.13 -15.18
C LEU A 573 24.32 19.62 -15.33
N GLU A 574 23.12 20.04 -14.94
CA GLU A 574 22.69 21.45 -15.02
C GLU A 574 23.44 22.34 -14.02
N ARG A 575 23.80 21.83 -12.83
CA ARG A 575 24.67 22.57 -11.90
C ARG A 575 26.02 22.86 -12.52
N VAL A 576 26.61 21.90 -13.23
CA VAL A 576 27.85 22.11 -13.98
C VAL A 576 27.64 23.13 -15.10
N ARG A 577 26.61 22.96 -15.96
CA ARG A 577 26.29 23.92 -17.04
C ARG A 577 26.08 25.34 -16.53
N SER A 578 25.36 25.49 -15.41
CA SER A 578 25.10 26.78 -14.77
C SER A 578 26.40 27.43 -14.29
N ARG A 579 27.29 26.66 -13.63
CA ARG A 579 28.60 27.18 -13.21
C ARG A 579 29.47 27.57 -14.41
N THR A 580 29.42 26.81 -15.49
CA THR A 580 30.08 27.11 -16.78
C THR A 580 29.58 28.42 -17.38
N MET A 581 28.27 28.62 -17.46
CA MET A 581 27.68 29.87 -17.97
C MET A 581 28.04 31.08 -17.10
N GLY A 582 28.25 30.87 -15.79
CA GLY A 582 28.67 31.88 -14.85
C GLY A 582 30.11 32.37 -15.03
N MET A 583 30.96 31.64 -15.75
CA MET A 583 32.39 31.98 -15.93
C MET A 583 32.57 33.36 -16.58
N GLN A 584 33.29 34.24 -15.88
CA GLN A 584 33.67 35.58 -16.39
C GLN A 584 35.13 35.64 -16.83
N LYS A 585 35.99 34.81 -16.23
CA LYS A 585 37.41 34.71 -16.57
C LYS A 585 37.84 33.27 -16.82
N ALA A 586 38.91 33.11 -17.57
CA ALA A 586 39.45 31.78 -17.86
C ALA A 586 40.05 31.08 -16.62
N GLU A 587 40.48 31.82 -15.60
CA GLU A 587 40.99 31.25 -14.34
C GLU A 587 39.94 30.46 -13.54
N GLU A 588 38.65 30.66 -13.82
CA GLU A 588 37.53 29.99 -13.15
C GLU A 588 37.29 28.54 -13.61
N LEU A 589 38.08 28.00 -14.55
CA LEU A 589 37.93 26.61 -15.02
C LEU A 589 38.06 25.60 -13.86
N GLY A 590 38.97 25.84 -12.92
CA GLY A 590 39.17 24.97 -11.76
C GLY A 590 37.95 24.90 -10.83
N ASP A 591 37.21 26.00 -10.69
CA ASP A 591 35.96 26.02 -9.89
C ASP A 591 34.89 25.14 -10.54
N VAL A 592 34.77 25.20 -11.88
CA VAL A 592 33.78 24.40 -12.60
C VAL A 592 34.13 22.91 -12.53
N ALA A 593 35.41 22.59 -12.67
CA ALA A 593 35.91 21.23 -12.48
C ALA A 593 35.60 20.71 -11.08
N THR A 594 35.79 21.53 -10.04
CA THR A 594 35.46 21.17 -8.64
C THR A 594 33.97 20.84 -8.48
N VAL A 595 33.07 21.64 -9.07
CA VAL A 595 31.62 21.33 -9.06
C VAL A 595 31.36 20.01 -9.79
N LEU A 596 31.91 19.83 -11.00
CA LEU A 596 31.75 18.60 -11.78
C LEU A 596 32.14 17.35 -10.98
N PHE A 597 33.29 17.38 -10.29
CA PHE A 597 33.76 16.25 -9.50
C PHE A 597 32.90 16.00 -8.26
N SER A 598 32.45 17.06 -7.58
CA SER A 598 31.51 16.93 -6.46
C SER A 598 30.21 16.27 -6.90
N GLU A 599 29.70 16.63 -8.07
CA GLU A 599 28.47 16.05 -8.62
C GLU A 599 28.66 14.58 -9.00
N LEU A 600 29.79 14.22 -9.64
CA LEU A 600 30.12 12.83 -9.95
C LEU A 600 30.26 11.97 -8.68
N ASN A 601 30.94 12.47 -7.65
CA ASN A 601 31.06 11.81 -6.35
C ASN A 601 29.72 11.59 -5.64
N SER A 602 28.72 12.44 -5.91
CA SER A 602 27.37 12.27 -5.34
C SER A 602 26.50 11.26 -6.08
N LEU A 603 26.82 10.99 -7.35
CA LEU A 603 26.06 10.11 -8.21
C LEU A 603 26.65 8.70 -8.26
N VAL A 604 27.97 8.55 -8.24
CA VAL A 604 28.64 7.26 -8.42
C VAL A 604 29.32 6.84 -7.12
N ASP A 605 28.90 5.70 -6.60
CA ASP A 605 29.51 5.09 -5.42
C ASP A 605 30.91 4.53 -5.75
N ASN A 606 31.82 4.55 -4.77
CA ASN A 606 33.17 3.95 -4.85
C ASN A 606 34.09 4.55 -5.92
N LEU A 607 34.00 5.87 -6.12
CA LEU A 607 34.99 6.63 -6.88
C LEU A 607 36.28 6.82 -6.06
N TRP A 608 37.42 6.41 -6.63
CA TRP A 608 38.74 6.61 -6.02
C TRP A 608 39.27 8.02 -6.31
N THR A 609 39.28 8.41 -7.59
CA THR A 609 39.56 9.79 -8.01
C THR A 609 38.90 10.06 -9.37
N CYS A 610 38.63 11.33 -9.66
CA CYS A 610 38.22 11.77 -10.98
C CYS A 610 38.91 13.07 -11.37
N GLY A 611 38.98 13.32 -12.67
CA GLY A 611 39.75 14.39 -13.24
C GLY A 611 39.38 14.65 -14.70
N PHE A 612 40.12 15.55 -15.33
CA PHE A 612 40.17 15.65 -16.78
C PHE A 612 41.62 15.66 -17.25
N VAL A 613 41.83 15.16 -18.46
CA VAL A 613 43.11 15.06 -19.11
C VAL A 613 43.03 15.83 -20.42
N LEU A 614 43.98 16.72 -20.67
CA LEU A 614 44.10 17.46 -21.92
C LEU A 614 45.19 16.83 -22.77
N CYS A 615 44.84 16.49 -24.00
CA CYS A 615 45.71 15.80 -24.93
C CYS A 615 46.09 16.72 -26.09
N GLU A 616 47.34 16.64 -26.52
CA GLU A 616 47.84 17.35 -27.68
C GLU A 616 48.41 16.39 -28.72
N LYS A 617 48.06 16.60 -29.99
CA LYS A 617 48.53 15.72 -31.07
C LYS A 617 50.05 15.77 -31.16
N ASN A 618 50.67 14.59 -31.15
CA ASN A 618 52.12 14.35 -31.25
C ASN A 618 52.92 14.76 -30.00
N ARG A 619 52.27 15.11 -28.89
CA ARG A 619 52.94 15.27 -27.60
C ARG A 619 52.98 13.91 -26.88
N GLN A 620 54.12 13.56 -26.31
CA GLN A 620 54.32 12.28 -25.60
C GLN A 620 53.94 12.34 -24.11
N GLU A 621 53.25 13.40 -23.71
CA GLU A 621 52.75 13.63 -22.36
C GLU A 621 51.42 14.37 -22.46
N ASP A 622 50.52 14.06 -21.53
CA ASP A 622 49.21 14.68 -21.39
C ASP A 622 49.18 15.55 -20.12
N GLU A 623 48.35 16.58 -20.11
CA GLU A 623 48.15 17.44 -18.94
C GLU A 623 47.01 16.89 -18.09
N TRP A 624 47.31 16.52 -16.84
CA TRP A 624 46.38 15.90 -15.91
C TRP A 624 45.89 16.91 -14.87
N TRP A 625 44.58 16.94 -14.70
CA TRP A 625 43.87 17.72 -13.69
C TRP A 625 43.03 16.77 -12.86
N LEU A 626 43.49 16.46 -11.65
CA LEU A 626 42.85 15.50 -10.76
C LEU A 626 42.19 16.18 -9.57
N SER A 627 41.11 15.57 -9.08
CA SER A 627 40.50 15.94 -7.81
C SER A 627 41.15 15.19 -6.65
N ALA A 628 41.39 15.92 -5.55
CA ALA A 628 41.76 15.40 -4.25
C ALA A 628 40.68 15.76 -3.22
N THR A 629 40.74 15.12 -2.05
CA THR A 629 39.82 15.37 -0.91
C THR A 629 39.83 16.83 -0.42
N ASN A 630 40.90 17.58 -0.69
CA ASN A 630 41.07 18.98 -0.28
C ASN A 630 40.92 20.00 -1.44
N GLY A 631 40.51 19.56 -2.64
CA GLY A 631 40.37 20.43 -3.82
C GLY A 631 41.08 19.87 -5.05
N LEU A 632 41.25 20.71 -6.07
CA LEU A 632 41.94 20.37 -7.32
C LEU A 632 43.45 20.27 -7.07
N ILE A 633 44.09 19.21 -7.57
CA ILE A 633 45.55 19.10 -7.61
C ILE A 633 46.07 20.06 -8.69
N ASP A 634 47.18 20.75 -8.42
CA ASP A 634 47.84 21.60 -9.42
C ASP A 634 48.13 20.79 -10.69
N PRO A 635 47.90 21.35 -11.89
CA PRO A 635 48.06 20.61 -13.14
C PRO A 635 49.50 20.11 -13.32
N PHE A 636 49.62 18.87 -13.78
CA PHE A 636 50.90 18.21 -14.00
C PHE A 636 50.89 17.41 -15.30
N PHE A 637 52.09 17.07 -15.79
CA PHE A 637 52.24 16.29 -17.02
C PHE A 637 52.61 14.84 -16.69
N LEU A 638 51.90 13.90 -17.29
CA LEU A 638 52.26 12.48 -17.28
C LEU A 638 52.54 12.00 -18.70
N PRO A 639 53.56 11.14 -18.91
CA PRO A 639 53.78 10.54 -20.22
C PRO A 639 52.55 9.72 -20.65
N ASN A 640 52.15 9.86 -21.92
CA ASN A 640 51.11 9.04 -22.53
C ASN A 640 51.69 7.79 -23.24
N VAL A 641 52.95 7.48 -22.94
CA VAL A 641 53.73 6.33 -23.43
C VAL A 641 54.45 5.65 -22.27
N GLY A 642 54.70 4.35 -22.38
CA GLY A 642 55.46 3.56 -21.41
C GLY A 642 54.63 2.79 -20.38
N ASP A 643 53.35 3.10 -20.25
CA ASP A 643 52.37 2.33 -19.46
C ASP A 643 51.15 1.98 -20.29
N TYR A 644 50.66 0.75 -20.14
CA TYR A 644 49.55 0.22 -20.91
C TYR A 644 48.27 1.04 -20.74
N ALA A 645 47.96 1.50 -19.52
CA ALA A 645 46.73 2.23 -19.27
C ALA A 645 46.79 3.60 -19.96
N HIS A 646 47.86 4.37 -19.73
CA HIS A 646 48.01 5.71 -20.32
C HIS A 646 48.08 5.68 -21.86
N GLU A 647 48.82 4.71 -22.44
CA GLU A 647 48.85 4.49 -23.88
C GLU A 647 47.46 4.18 -24.46
N SER A 648 46.70 3.33 -23.77
CA SER A 648 45.35 2.96 -24.20
C SER A 648 44.38 4.14 -24.12
N LEU A 649 44.42 4.95 -23.06
CA LEU A 649 43.54 6.10 -22.94
C LEU A 649 43.86 7.18 -23.99
N TYR A 650 45.15 7.46 -24.25
CA TYR A 650 45.53 8.40 -25.32
C TYR A 650 45.13 7.91 -26.72
N GLU A 651 45.33 6.61 -27.02
CA GLU A 651 44.94 6.02 -28.30
C GLU A 651 43.42 6.16 -28.57
N GLY A 652 42.59 6.01 -27.53
CA GLY A 652 41.15 6.19 -27.66
C GLY A 652 40.77 7.64 -28.00
N TRP A 653 41.45 8.62 -27.38
CA TRP A 653 41.27 10.03 -27.73
C TRP A 653 41.73 10.32 -29.17
N GLU A 654 42.89 9.81 -29.58
CA GLU A 654 43.44 10.03 -30.92
C GLU A 654 42.52 9.49 -32.02
N LYS A 655 41.85 8.35 -31.75
CA LYS A 655 40.85 7.74 -32.64
C LYS A 655 39.49 8.45 -32.65
N GLY A 656 39.26 9.37 -31.71
CA GLY A 656 37.97 10.07 -31.56
C GLY A 656 36.86 9.16 -31.02
N GLU A 657 37.20 8.22 -30.15
CA GLU A 657 36.20 7.41 -29.44
C GLU A 657 35.34 8.29 -28.53
N SER A 658 34.12 7.85 -28.20
CA SER A 658 33.28 8.55 -27.23
C SER A 658 33.59 8.14 -25.79
N TYR A 659 34.07 6.92 -25.60
CA TYR A 659 34.31 6.35 -24.29
C TYR A 659 35.20 5.10 -24.38
N ARG A 660 36.09 4.91 -23.41
CA ARG A 660 36.97 3.74 -23.26
C ARG A 660 37.17 3.41 -21.79
N THR A 661 37.38 2.14 -21.48
CA THR A 661 37.78 1.70 -20.13
C THR A 661 39.03 0.85 -20.16
N VAL A 662 39.82 0.93 -19.09
CA VAL A 662 40.97 0.07 -18.82
C VAL A 662 40.79 -0.49 -17.42
N THR A 663 40.65 -1.81 -17.30
CA THR A 663 40.61 -2.49 -15.99
C THR A 663 42.00 -2.97 -15.63
N LEU A 664 42.46 -2.66 -14.42
CA LEU A 664 43.76 -3.04 -13.90
C LEU A 664 43.58 -3.83 -12.61
N GLU A 665 44.11 -5.05 -12.60
CA GLU A 665 44.11 -5.95 -11.45
C GLU A 665 45.44 -6.73 -11.37
N ASP A 666 45.72 -7.32 -10.21
CA ASP A 666 46.87 -8.18 -9.96
C ASP A 666 48.22 -7.62 -10.48
N GLN A 667 48.94 -8.40 -11.30
CA GLN A 667 50.26 -8.04 -11.82
C GLN A 667 50.25 -6.81 -12.74
N GLN A 668 49.14 -6.56 -13.43
CA GLN A 668 49.03 -5.44 -14.35
C GLN A 668 48.91 -4.12 -13.58
N LEU A 669 48.13 -4.13 -12.50
CA LEU A 669 48.01 -3.01 -11.58
C LEU A 669 49.33 -2.69 -10.87
N GLN A 670 50.06 -3.73 -10.42
CA GLN A 670 51.37 -3.51 -9.80
C GLN A 670 52.36 -2.83 -10.76
N LYS A 671 52.43 -3.27 -12.02
CA LYS A 671 53.30 -2.65 -13.04
C LYS A 671 52.95 -1.18 -13.29
N HIS A 672 51.65 -0.86 -13.31
CA HIS A 672 51.16 0.49 -13.48
C HIS A 672 51.59 1.40 -12.33
N TYR A 673 51.45 0.96 -11.08
CA TYR A 673 51.95 1.72 -9.93
C TYR A 673 53.48 1.84 -9.88
N ASP A 674 54.22 0.76 -10.20
CA ASP A 674 55.68 0.80 -10.26
C ASP A 674 56.19 1.79 -11.31
N TRP A 675 55.47 1.95 -12.42
CA TRP A 675 55.75 2.95 -13.45
C TRP A 675 55.43 4.37 -12.97
N LEU A 676 54.25 4.60 -12.36
CA LEU A 676 53.87 5.91 -11.82
C LEU A 676 54.88 6.40 -10.76
N LEU A 677 55.34 5.52 -9.88
CA LEU A 677 56.30 5.86 -8.82
C LEU A 677 57.71 6.20 -9.34
N GLN A 678 58.03 5.89 -10.61
CA GLN A 678 59.28 6.34 -11.24
C GLN A 678 59.22 7.80 -11.73
N ILE A 679 58.01 8.36 -11.84
CA ILE A 679 57.78 9.74 -12.28
C ILE A 679 57.78 10.63 -11.03
N PRO A 680 58.70 11.61 -10.90
CA PRO A 680 58.85 12.38 -9.65
C PRO A 680 57.58 13.07 -9.17
N ILE A 681 56.81 13.68 -10.08
CA ILE A 681 55.57 14.38 -9.72
C ILE A 681 54.45 13.42 -9.29
N ALA A 682 54.32 12.27 -9.96
CA ALA A 682 53.34 11.26 -9.58
C ALA A 682 53.69 10.63 -8.23
N ALA A 683 54.97 10.30 -7.99
CA ALA A 683 55.43 9.78 -6.71
C ALA A 683 55.09 10.73 -5.54
N GLN A 684 55.31 12.03 -5.72
CA GLN A 684 54.93 13.05 -4.74
C GLN A 684 53.42 13.06 -4.48
N ILE A 685 52.59 13.03 -5.52
CA ILE A 685 51.12 13.01 -5.39
C ILE A 685 50.66 11.75 -4.62
N PHE A 686 51.24 10.58 -4.91
CA PHE A 686 50.92 9.35 -4.17
C PHE A 686 51.32 9.43 -2.69
N GLU A 687 52.49 9.99 -2.37
CA GLU A 687 52.91 10.21 -0.97
C GLU A 687 51.93 11.14 -0.24
N GLU A 688 51.46 12.21 -0.89
CA GLU A 688 50.47 13.14 -0.34
C GLU A 688 49.09 12.49 -0.14
N MET A 689 48.65 11.66 -1.10
CA MET A 689 47.39 10.89 -1.00
C MET A 689 47.42 9.88 0.14
N GLU A 690 48.50 9.09 0.23
CA GLU A 690 48.69 8.10 1.31
C GLU A 690 48.80 8.79 2.68
N GLY A 691 49.52 9.92 2.76
CA GLY A 691 49.61 10.75 3.96
C GLY A 691 48.27 11.36 4.40
N SER A 692 47.32 11.50 3.46
CA SER A 692 45.95 11.98 3.71
C SER A 692 44.95 10.85 3.99
N GLY A 693 45.41 9.60 4.08
CA GLY A 693 44.57 8.44 4.37
C GLY A 693 43.85 7.83 3.16
N ILE A 694 44.19 8.23 1.94
CA ILE A 694 43.67 7.63 0.69
C ILE A 694 44.63 6.52 0.27
N SER A 695 44.23 5.27 0.48
CA SER A 695 45.03 4.12 0.03
C SER A 695 44.90 3.89 -1.47
N ARG A 696 45.94 3.33 -2.08
CA ARG A 696 45.87 2.79 -3.45
C ARG A 696 44.93 1.57 -3.48
N PRO A 697 43.98 1.49 -4.42
CA PRO A 697 43.10 0.34 -4.52
C PRO A 697 43.86 -0.87 -5.08
N ASN A 698 43.42 -2.07 -4.69
CA ASN A 698 43.96 -3.35 -5.17
C ASN A 698 43.30 -3.82 -6.48
N TRP A 699 42.29 -3.10 -6.93
CA TRP A 699 41.62 -3.24 -8.23
C TRP A 699 41.16 -1.85 -8.65
N GLN A 700 41.37 -1.46 -9.91
CA GLN A 700 40.82 -0.21 -10.42
C GLN A 700 40.38 -0.31 -11.88
N ARG A 701 39.32 0.41 -12.23
CA ARG A 701 38.95 0.65 -13.63
C ARG A 701 39.04 2.14 -13.93
N LEU A 702 39.88 2.48 -14.90
CA LEU A 702 40.00 3.82 -15.45
C LEU A 702 38.97 3.95 -16.57
N HIS A 703 38.10 4.93 -16.45
CA HIS A 703 37.09 5.29 -17.43
C HIS A 703 37.51 6.61 -18.10
N ALA A 704 37.72 6.60 -19.41
CA ALA A 704 37.94 7.80 -20.21
C ALA A 704 36.68 8.13 -21.00
N ALA A 705 36.02 9.22 -20.63
CA ALA A 705 34.91 9.80 -21.39
C ALA A 705 35.42 11.00 -22.19
N TYR A 706 35.51 10.87 -23.51
CA TYR A 706 36.25 11.80 -24.35
C TYR A 706 35.44 13.06 -24.69
N PHE A 707 36.16 14.18 -24.78
CA PHE A 707 35.72 15.45 -25.34
C PHE A 707 36.76 15.95 -26.36
N LYS A 708 36.53 17.08 -27.03
CA LYS A 708 37.29 17.46 -28.23
C LYS A 708 38.81 17.58 -28.00
N THR A 709 39.21 18.02 -26.82
CA THR A 709 40.60 18.33 -26.47
C THR A 709 41.18 17.40 -25.41
N GLY A 710 40.48 16.32 -25.06
CA GLY A 710 40.90 15.45 -23.97
C GLY A 710 39.82 14.45 -23.53
N TYR A 711 39.88 14.01 -22.28
CA TYR A 711 38.87 13.15 -21.66
C TYR A 711 38.68 13.43 -20.18
N LEU A 712 37.47 13.18 -19.67
CA LEU A 712 37.28 13.00 -18.25
C LEU A 712 37.86 11.64 -17.87
N VAL A 713 38.72 11.62 -16.85
CA VAL A 713 39.24 10.39 -16.26
C VAL A 713 38.51 10.13 -14.95
N ILE A 714 37.89 8.97 -14.84
CA ILE A 714 37.17 8.54 -13.64
C ILE A 714 37.75 7.19 -13.24
N ILE A 715 38.16 7.03 -11.98
CA ILE A 715 38.75 5.78 -11.50
C ILE A 715 37.86 5.19 -10.41
N THR A 716 37.38 3.97 -10.64
CA THR A 716 36.48 3.23 -9.74
C THR A 716 37.19 2.06 -9.08
N GLU A 717 36.84 1.77 -7.82
CA GLU A 717 37.38 0.63 -7.06
C GLU A 717 36.58 -0.67 -7.25
N VAL A 718 35.41 -0.56 -7.91
CA VAL A 718 34.54 -1.69 -8.28
C VAL A 718 33.93 -1.45 -9.67
N PRO A 719 33.48 -2.50 -10.38
CA PRO A 719 32.78 -2.33 -11.66
C PRO A 719 31.57 -1.40 -11.53
N CYS A 720 31.58 -0.29 -12.26
CA CYS A 720 30.46 0.66 -12.31
C CYS A 720 29.39 0.20 -13.31
N GLY A 721 28.14 0.12 -12.89
CA GLY A 721 27.00 -0.25 -13.76
C GLY A 721 26.40 0.91 -14.55
N GLU A 722 26.68 2.16 -14.17
CA GLU A 722 26.06 3.38 -14.73
C GLU A 722 27.06 4.22 -15.55
N GLU A 723 27.86 3.55 -16.39
CA GLU A 723 28.95 4.17 -17.16
C GLU A 723 28.49 5.27 -18.15
N ASP A 724 27.20 5.32 -18.51
CA ASP A 724 26.63 6.34 -19.40
C ASP A 724 26.66 7.75 -18.78
N ILE A 725 26.62 7.85 -17.45
CA ILE A 725 26.74 9.12 -16.72
C ILE A 725 28.03 9.84 -17.12
N PHE A 726 29.15 9.13 -17.21
CA PHE A 726 30.46 9.71 -17.54
C PHE A 726 30.48 10.38 -18.92
N LYS A 727 29.82 9.76 -19.91
CA LYS A 727 29.72 10.31 -21.28
C LYS A 727 28.95 11.63 -21.29
N ARG A 728 27.85 11.71 -20.54
CA ARG A 728 27.04 12.92 -20.42
C ARG A 728 27.81 14.06 -19.74
N PHE A 729 28.56 13.75 -18.68
CA PHE A 729 29.45 14.73 -18.05
C PHE A 729 30.56 15.20 -18.98
N ALA A 730 31.16 14.31 -19.79
CA ALA A 730 32.18 14.71 -20.77
C ALA A 730 31.63 15.68 -21.83
N GLN A 731 30.39 15.48 -22.28
CA GLN A 731 29.72 16.42 -23.19
C GLN A 731 29.51 17.80 -22.55
N VAL A 732 29.09 17.85 -21.28
CA VAL A 732 28.95 19.13 -20.54
C VAL A 732 30.32 19.78 -20.31
N PHE A 733 31.35 18.98 -20.05
CA PHE A 733 32.70 19.49 -19.89
C PHE A 733 33.29 20.03 -21.20
N ASP A 734 32.96 19.45 -22.37
CA ASP A 734 33.37 19.97 -23.68
C ASP A 734 32.89 21.41 -23.90
N LEU A 735 31.64 21.71 -23.49
CA LEU A 735 31.08 23.07 -23.50
C LEU A 735 31.85 23.99 -22.54
N THR A 736 32.22 23.46 -21.37
CA THR A 736 33.00 24.17 -20.35
C THR A 736 34.39 24.55 -20.87
N TYR A 737 35.08 23.60 -21.46
CA TYR A 737 36.40 23.83 -22.01
C TYR A 737 36.35 24.75 -23.24
N THR A 738 35.31 24.64 -24.07
CA THR A 738 35.08 25.58 -25.17
C THR A 738 34.88 27.01 -24.65
N ARG A 739 34.07 27.20 -23.61
CA ARG A 739 33.89 28.51 -22.96
C ARG A 739 35.19 29.06 -22.39
N PHE A 740 36.01 28.22 -21.76
CA PHE A 740 37.34 28.59 -21.29
C PHE A 740 38.23 29.11 -22.43
N LEU A 741 38.28 28.40 -23.57
CA LEU A 741 39.05 28.84 -24.73
C LEU A 741 38.54 30.17 -25.31
N ASP A 742 37.23 30.36 -25.37
CA ASP A 742 36.62 31.61 -25.81
C ASP A 742 36.96 32.77 -24.86
N LEU A 743 36.94 32.55 -23.55
CA LEU A 743 37.34 33.55 -22.55
C LEU A 743 38.83 33.90 -22.66
N LYS A 744 39.73 32.90 -22.81
CA LYS A 744 41.15 33.16 -23.06
C LYS A 744 41.37 34.00 -24.31
N LYS A 745 40.63 33.70 -25.38
CA LYS A 745 40.69 34.47 -26.62
C LYS A 745 40.18 35.90 -26.41
N ALA A 746 39.07 36.09 -25.70
CA ALA A 746 38.51 37.40 -25.41
C ALA A 746 39.43 38.25 -24.50
N GLU A 747 40.03 37.64 -23.47
CA GLU A 747 41.02 38.28 -22.59
C GLU A 747 42.24 38.76 -23.38
N ASN A 748 42.81 37.91 -24.25
CA ASN A 748 43.92 38.26 -25.12
C ASN A 748 43.57 39.39 -26.10
N GLN A 749 42.36 39.34 -26.69
CA GLN A 749 41.88 40.41 -27.59
C GLN A 749 41.67 41.74 -26.85
N ALA A 750 41.12 41.72 -25.65
CA ALA A 750 40.94 42.90 -24.82
C ALA A 750 42.30 43.53 -24.46
N ARG A 751 43.29 42.69 -24.12
CA ARG A 751 44.67 43.13 -23.87
C ARG A 751 45.30 43.77 -25.10
N GLU A 752 45.20 43.16 -26.27
CA GLU A 752 45.72 43.75 -27.52
C GLU A 752 45.00 45.06 -27.90
N ALA A 753 43.67 45.14 -27.73
CA ALA A 753 42.92 46.36 -27.98
C ALA A 753 43.33 47.50 -27.04
N GLN A 754 43.63 47.19 -25.78
CA GLN A 754 44.16 48.16 -24.81
C GLN A 754 45.52 48.70 -25.27
N ILE A 755 46.41 47.82 -25.76
CA ILE A 755 47.72 48.19 -26.29
C ILE A 755 47.57 49.09 -27.53
N GLU A 756 46.74 48.70 -28.50
CA GLU A 756 46.51 49.49 -29.72
C GLU A 756 45.90 50.87 -29.42
N ALA A 757 44.96 50.97 -28.47
CA ALA A 757 44.38 52.26 -28.07
C ALA A 757 45.43 53.21 -27.46
N ALA A 758 46.30 52.69 -26.59
CA ALA A 758 47.41 53.43 -26.00
C ALA A 758 48.41 53.91 -27.08
N LEU A 759 48.78 53.03 -28.02
CA LEU A 759 49.66 53.36 -29.14
C LEU A 759 49.03 54.40 -30.08
N GLU A 760 47.72 54.31 -30.35
CA GLU A 760 47.00 55.27 -31.19
C GLU A 760 46.96 56.67 -30.57
N LYS A 761 46.79 56.80 -29.24
CA LYS A 761 46.89 58.10 -28.55
C LYS A 761 48.27 58.72 -28.76
N VAL A 762 49.33 57.94 -28.57
CA VAL A 762 50.71 58.38 -28.81
C VAL A 762 50.89 58.79 -30.27
N ARG A 763 50.38 58.00 -31.22
CA ARG A 763 50.43 58.31 -32.66
C ARG A 763 49.73 59.63 -32.97
N SER A 764 48.50 59.79 -32.48
CA SER A 764 47.64 60.94 -32.75
C SER A 764 48.26 62.22 -32.19
N ARG A 765 48.74 62.19 -30.93
CA ARG A 765 49.44 63.34 -30.34
C ARG A 765 50.71 63.68 -31.10
N SER A 766 51.48 62.68 -31.52
CA SER A 766 52.69 62.87 -32.32
C SER A 766 52.40 63.44 -33.71
N LEU A 767 51.32 63.01 -34.37
CA LEU A 767 50.93 63.53 -35.70
C LEU A 767 50.37 64.96 -35.64
N ALA A 768 49.80 65.36 -34.51
CA ALA A 768 49.26 66.70 -34.31
C ALA A 768 50.33 67.78 -34.10
N MET A 769 51.59 67.38 -33.88
CA MET A 769 52.70 68.30 -33.57
C MET A 769 52.86 69.38 -34.65
N GLN A 770 52.95 70.65 -34.23
CA GLN A 770 53.26 71.79 -35.11
C GLN A 770 54.64 72.37 -34.81
N ASP A 771 55.12 72.25 -33.58
CA ASP A 771 56.43 72.73 -33.12
C ASP A 771 57.23 71.63 -32.38
N PRO A 772 58.57 71.57 -32.49
CA PRO A 772 59.39 70.62 -31.75
C PRO A 772 59.25 70.68 -30.22
N GLU A 773 58.88 71.82 -29.63
CA GLU A 773 58.66 71.94 -28.17
C GLU A 773 57.54 71.00 -27.66
N GLU A 774 56.61 70.62 -28.54
CA GLU A 774 55.50 69.69 -28.25
C GLU A 774 55.96 68.23 -28.01
N LEU A 775 57.21 67.89 -28.33
CA LEU A 775 57.77 66.56 -28.05
C LEU A 775 57.81 66.26 -26.54
N THR A 776 57.84 67.29 -25.69
CA THR A 776 57.71 67.11 -24.23
C THR A 776 56.36 66.48 -23.85
N GLU A 777 55.28 66.90 -24.52
CA GLU A 777 53.94 66.33 -24.30
C GLU A 777 53.84 64.90 -24.83
N VAL A 778 54.53 64.60 -25.94
CA VAL A 778 54.61 63.22 -26.46
C VAL A 778 55.39 62.32 -25.49
N ALA A 779 56.50 62.79 -24.93
CA ALA A 779 57.27 62.05 -23.93
C ALA A 779 56.44 61.81 -22.65
N GLN A 780 55.61 62.78 -22.26
CA GLN A 780 54.68 62.63 -21.15
C GLN A 780 53.61 61.58 -21.43
N LEU A 781 52.95 61.66 -22.58
CA LEU A 781 51.91 60.71 -22.96
C LEU A 781 52.47 59.29 -23.14
N LEU A 782 53.65 59.16 -23.75
CA LEU A 782 54.38 57.90 -23.87
C LEU A 782 54.59 57.27 -22.50
N ARG A 783 55.03 58.06 -21.52
CA ARG A 783 55.20 57.58 -20.17
C ARG A 783 53.88 57.07 -19.59
N GLU A 784 52.84 57.89 -19.68
CA GLU A 784 51.56 57.62 -19.03
C GLU A 784 50.95 56.34 -19.56
N GLU A 785 50.86 56.21 -20.88
CA GLU A 785 50.28 55.05 -21.55
C GLU A 785 51.14 53.78 -21.37
N MET A 786 52.47 53.88 -21.47
CA MET A 786 53.36 52.72 -21.21
C MET A 786 53.32 52.27 -19.75
N GLY A 787 53.16 53.22 -18.81
CA GLY A 787 52.94 52.92 -17.40
C GLY A 787 51.61 52.19 -17.14
N ILE A 788 50.53 52.59 -17.82
CA ILE A 788 49.20 51.94 -17.74
C ILE A 788 49.25 50.51 -18.31
N LEU A 789 49.99 50.31 -19.40
CA LEU A 789 50.18 48.98 -20.00
C LEU A 789 51.06 48.06 -19.16
N GLY A 790 51.62 48.53 -18.05
CA GLY A 790 52.38 47.71 -17.10
C GLY A 790 53.85 47.51 -17.49
N VAL A 791 54.45 48.47 -18.22
CA VAL A 791 55.92 48.46 -18.38
C VAL A 791 56.55 48.59 -16.99
N GLU A 792 57.27 47.56 -16.59
CA GLU A 792 57.75 47.33 -15.21
C GLU A 792 58.54 48.52 -14.66
N GLU A 793 58.03 49.09 -13.55
CA GLU A 793 58.65 50.19 -12.79
C GLU A 793 59.14 51.39 -13.64
N LEU A 794 58.38 51.74 -14.69
CA LEU A 794 58.70 52.83 -15.61
C LEU A 794 58.80 54.19 -14.90
N GLU A 795 60.03 54.61 -14.62
CA GLU A 795 60.38 55.86 -13.95
C GLU A 795 60.39 57.04 -14.93
N THR A 796 61.06 56.86 -16.06
CA THR A 796 61.28 57.89 -17.09
C THR A 796 60.91 57.35 -18.46
N SER A 797 60.19 58.14 -19.26
CA SER A 797 60.19 58.00 -20.72
C SER A 797 60.86 59.20 -21.37
N SER A 798 61.59 58.97 -22.44
CA SER A 798 62.41 59.98 -23.10
C SER A 798 62.47 59.75 -24.60
N ILE A 799 62.65 60.84 -25.34
CA ILE A 799 62.86 60.85 -26.77
C ILE A 799 64.19 61.56 -26.99
N TYR A 800 65.16 60.85 -27.57
CA TYR A 800 66.45 61.39 -27.93
C TYR A 800 66.55 61.56 -29.44
N ILE A 801 66.99 62.73 -29.90
CA ILE A 801 67.31 63.00 -31.30
C ILE A 801 68.75 63.51 -31.34
N HIS A 802 69.60 62.84 -32.13
CA HIS A 802 71.01 63.19 -32.23
C HIS A 802 71.26 63.94 -33.54
N ASP A 803 71.85 65.13 -33.44
CA ASP A 803 72.26 65.90 -34.61
C ASP A 803 73.73 65.63 -34.90
N GLU A 804 74.01 64.97 -36.03
CA GLU A 804 75.37 64.64 -36.45
C GLU A 804 76.21 65.87 -36.81
N THR A 805 75.59 67.01 -37.13
CA THR A 805 76.30 68.24 -37.52
C THR A 805 76.83 69.02 -36.33
N SER A 806 76.02 69.16 -35.27
CA SER A 806 76.42 69.81 -34.02
C SER A 806 77.06 68.83 -33.02
N ASN A 807 76.91 67.52 -33.23
CA ASN A 807 77.29 66.45 -32.32
C ASN A 807 76.60 66.58 -30.94
N LEU A 808 75.45 67.26 -30.87
CA LEU A 808 74.61 67.41 -29.69
C LEU A 808 73.36 66.53 -29.82
N THR A 809 72.79 66.13 -28.68
CA THR A 809 71.56 65.35 -28.60
C THR A 809 70.48 66.14 -27.87
N GLN A 810 69.35 66.34 -28.52
CA GLN A 810 68.16 66.87 -27.88
C GLN A 810 67.41 65.74 -27.18
N CYS A 811 66.93 66.01 -25.97
CA CYS A 811 66.20 65.05 -25.14
C CYS A 811 64.94 65.70 -24.60
N TRP A 812 63.78 65.11 -24.92
CA TRP A 812 62.50 65.41 -24.27
C TRP A 812 62.17 64.25 -23.35
N PHE A 813 61.81 64.52 -22.11
CA PHE A 813 61.58 63.46 -21.15
C PHE A 813 60.45 63.79 -20.18
N THR A 814 59.89 62.74 -19.61
CA THR A 814 59.01 62.81 -18.45
C THR A 814 59.46 61.78 -17.44
N ILE A 815 59.77 62.24 -16.23
CA ILE A 815 60.19 61.43 -15.09
C ILE A 815 59.17 61.56 -13.96
N LYS A 816 58.86 60.47 -13.26
CA LYS A 816 58.01 60.51 -12.04
C LYS A 816 58.60 59.62 -10.99
N ASN A 817 58.49 60.10 -9.77
CA ASN A 817 59.10 59.48 -8.64
C ASN A 817 58.28 58.24 -8.25
N SER A 818 58.92 57.08 -8.16
CA SER A 818 58.25 55.83 -7.80
C SER A 818 57.74 55.82 -6.36
N GLN A 819 58.35 56.62 -5.46
CA GLN A 819 57.95 56.75 -4.05
C GLN A 819 56.93 57.87 -3.82
N ASN A 820 56.84 58.86 -4.72
CA ASN A 820 55.81 59.90 -4.70
C ASN A 820 55.23 60.11 -6.11
N PRO A 821 54.17 59.36 -6.47
CA PRO A 821 53.55 59.44 -7.79
C PRO A 821 53.02 60.83 -8.17
N ALA A 822 52.77 61.73 -7.21
CA ALA A 822 52.35 63.10 -7.50
C ALA A 822 53.51 64.00 -7.99
N ARG A 823 54.77 63.56 -7.83
CA ARG A 823 55.97 64.28 -8.23
C ARG A 823 56.45 63.80 -9.60
N SER A 824 56.08 64.52 -10.64
CA SER A 824 56.56 64.33 -12.02
C SER A 824 57.21 65.59 -12.58
N VAL A 825 58.20 65.42 -13.44
CA VAL A 825 58.86 66.50 -14.18
C VAL A 825 58.87 66.13 -15.66
N SER A 826 58.30 67.01 -16.47
CA SER A 826 58.36 66.94 -17.94
C SER A 826 59.15 68.15 -18.43
N ASP A 827 60.25 67.94 -19.12
CA ASP A 827 61.11 69.02 -19.62
C ASP A 827 61.92 68.58 -20.84
N GLN A 828 62.65 69.53 -21.43
CA GLN A 828 63.60 69.28 -22.50
C GLN A 828 65.01 69.73 -22.11
N MET A 829 66.02 69.08 -22.68
CA MET A 829 67.43 69.41 -22.46
C MET A 829 68.27 69.12 -23.70
N VAL A 830 69.38 69.85 -23.84
CA VAL A 830 70.40 69.60 -24.87
C VAL A 830 71.64 69.02 -24.20
N LEU A 831 72.09 67.86 -24.70
CA LEU A 831 73.13 67.04 -24.12
C LEU A 831 74.31 66.89 -25.08
N ASP A 832 75.53 67.07 -24.60
CA ASP A 832 76.69 66.41 -25.21
C ASP A 832 76.79 65.01 -24.59
N LEU A 833 76.65 63.98 -25.42
CA LEU A 833 76.70 62.59 -24.97
C LEU A 833 78.14 62.15 -24.62
N ASN A 834 79.18 62.92 -24.93
CA ASN A 834 80.55 62.57 -24.54
C ASN A 834 80.88 62.95 -23.09
N ASP A 835 80.10 63.86 -22.49
CA ASP A 835 80.38 64.46 -21.17
C ASP A 835 80.20 63.50 -19.98
N THR A 836 79.49 62.38 -20.17
CA THR A 836 79.20 61.42 -19.08
C THR A 836 79.36 59.99 -19.57
N TRP A 837 79.58 59.06 -18.63
CA TRP A 837 79.68 57.64 -18.98
C TRP A 837 78.38 57.10 -19.62
N VAL A 838 77.21 57.47 -19.08
CA VAL A 838 75.91 57.03 -19.61
C VAL A 838 75.70 57.60 -21.02
N GLY A 839 76.02 58.88 -21.23
CA GLY A 839 75.98 59.48 -22.56
C GLY A 839 76.86 58.72 -23.57
N GLN A 840 78.07 58.33 -23.18
CA GLN A 840 78.99 57.60 -24.07
C GLN A 840 78.43 56.22 -24.44
N GLN A 841 77.74 55.54 -23.51
CA GLN A 841 77.04 54.28 -23.83
C GLN A 841 75.86 54.51 -24.79
N MET A 842 75.10 55.59 -24.62
CA MET A 842 74.02 55.97 -25.54
C MET A 842 74.56 56.30 -26.94
N LEU A 843 75.67 57.02 -27.04
CA LEU A 843 76.31 57.35 -28.31
C LEU A 843 76.87 56.10 -29.00
N LYS A 844 77.47 55.17 -28.24
CA LYS A 844 77.89 53.86 -28.74
C LYS A 844 76.71 53.06 -29.27
N PHE A 845 75.58 53.07 -28.55
CA PHE A 845 74.35 52.43 -29.02
C PHE A 845 73.83 53.08 -30.30
N TYR A 846 73.75 54.41 -30.37
CA TYR A 846 73.32 55.16 -31.55
C TYR A 846 74.10 54.75 -32.81
N ARG A 847 75.44 54.67 -32.71
CA ARG A 847 76.34 54.29 -33.82
C ARG A 847 76.34 52.79 -34.15
N SER A 848 75.76 51.94 -33.29
CA SER A 848 75.73 50.49 -33.50
C SER A 848 74.60 50.04 -34.45
N LYS A 849 74.66 48.79 -34.93
CA LYS A 849 73.56 48.17 -35.70
C LYS A 849 72.43 47.62 -34.80
N GLU A 850 72.60 47.67 -33.49
CA GLU A 850 71.61 47.15 -32.55
C GLU A 850 70.33 48.00 -32.57
N LYS A 851 69.18 47.33 -32.49
CA LYS A 851 67.86 47.97 -32.46
C LYS A 851 67.43 48.40 -31.06
N LYS A 852 67.95 47.71 -30.03
CA LYS A 852 67.67 47.98 -28.63
C LYS A 852 68.92 47.82 -27.77
N ALA A 853 68.97 48.51 -26.64
CA ALA A 853 70.04 48.35 -25.64
C ALA A 853 69.51 48.57 -24.23
N SER A 854 70.18 47.96 -23.25
CA SER A 854 69.98 48.24 -21.82
C SER A 854 71.28 48.77 -21.24
N ILE A 855 71.21 49.90 -20.55
CA ILE A 855 72.37 50.54 -19.91
C ILE A 855 72.10 50.53 -18.40
N LEU A 856 72.79 49.65 -17.66
CA LEU A 856 72.71 49.65 -16.20
C LEU A 856 73.46 50.87 -15.65
N MET A 857 72.73 51.77 -14.99
CA MET A 857 73.27 52.96 -14.35
C MET A 857 73.30 52.73 -12.84
N LYS A 858 74.51 52.53 -12.30
CA LYS A 858 74.72 52.25 -10.87
C LYS A 858 75.82 53.12 -10.26
N GLY A 859 75.72 53.36 -8.95
CA GLY A 859 76.67 54.18 -8.18
C GLY A 859 77.05 55.51 -8.86
N VAL A 860 78.36 55.74 -9.01
CA VAL A 860 78.91 57.01 -9.55
C VAL A 860 78.37 57.35 -10.94
N GLN A 861 78.15 56.36 -11.81
CA GLN A 861 77.68 56.59 -13.18
C GLN A 861 76.23 57.11 -13.22
N ARG A 862 75.38 56.63 -12.31
CA ARG A 862 73.99 57.12 -12.19
C ARG A 862 73.93 58.52 -11.59
N ILE A 863 74.75 58.77 -10.57
CA ILE A 863 74.85 60.09 -9.93
C ILE A 863 75.37 61.11 -10.95
N GLU A 864 76.45 60.78 -11.68
CA GLU A 864 76.99 61.60 -12.76
C GLU A 864 75.92 61.96 -13.79
N TRP A 865 75.19 60.95 -14.30
CA TRP A 865 74.14 61.16 -15.30
C TRP A 865 73.01 62.06 -14.81
N ILE A 866 72.46 61.80 -13.61
CA ILE A 866 71.35 62.60 -13.08
C ILE A 866 71.78 64.03 -12.77
N ARG A 867 72.96 64.25 -12.15
CA ARG A 867 73.47 65.60 -11.88
C ARG A 867 73.78 66.35 -13.18
N TYR A 868 74.28 65.66 -14.19
CA TYR A 868 74.45 66.24 -15.52
C TYR A 868 73.11 66.65 -16.13
N CYS A 869 72.10 65.77 -16.13
CA CYS A 869 70.75 66.09 -16.58
C CYS A 869 70.13 67.26 -15.81
N GLU A 870 70.29 67.33 -14.49
CA GLU A 870 69.85 68.45 -13.64
C GLU A 870 70.52 69.77 -14.04
N SER A 871 71.80 69.74 -14.44
CA SER A 871 72.52 70.93 -14.91
C SER A 871 72.04 71.44 -16.27
N LYS A 872 71.45 70.56 -17.09
CA LYS A 872 71.00 70.85 -18.46
C LYS A 872 69.50 71.12 -18.56
N SER A 873 68.68 70.60 -17.63
CA SER A 873 67.24 70.80 -17.59
C SER A 873 66.84 71.89 -16.59
N LYS A 874 66.02 72.83 -17.05
CA LYS A 874 65.58 73.99 -16.27
C LYS A 874 64.64 73.58 -15.14
N LEU A 875 63.75 72.62 -15.37
CA LEU A 875 62.77 72.16 -14.39
C LEU A 875 63.35 71.07 -13.49
N LEU A 876 64.11 70.11 -14.04
CA LEU A 876 64.68 69.02 -13.24
C LEU A 876 65.67 69.55 -12.21
N GLY A 877 66.61 70.43 -12.61
CA GLY A 877 67.61 70.99 -11.71
C GLY A 877 67.03 71.86 -10.59
N LYS A 878 65.87 72.50 -10.80
CA LYS A 878 65.18 73.29 -9.77
C LYS A 878 64.26 72.47 -8.88
N SER A 879 63.92 71.25 -9.29
CA SER A 879 62.91 70.45 -8.61
C SER A 879 63.45 69.64 -7.44
N GLU A 880 64.77 69.57 -7.22
CA GLU A 880 65.44 68.69 -6.25
C GLU A 880 64.89 67.24 -6.28
N PHE A 881 64.62 66.72 -7.47
CA PHE A 881 63.75 65.56 -7.69
C PHE A 881 64.10 64.31 -6.84
N TYR A 882 65.39 64.00 -6.72
CA TYR A 882 65.90 62.85 -5.94
C TYR A 882 66.49 63.23 -4.57
N GLY A 883 66.67 64.51 -4.26
CA GLY A 883 67.43 64.94 -3.08
C GLY A 883 68.87 64.38 -3.09
N GLU A 884 69.33 63.89 -1.94
CA GLU A 884 70.68 63.34 -1.76
C GLU A 884 70.85 61.89 -2.27
N THR A 885 69.77 61.10 -2.33
CA THR A 885 69.83 59.67 -2.68
C THR A 885 69.22 59.40 -4.05
N ILE A 886 70.07 59.04 -5.02
CA ILE A 886 69.65 58.71 -6.39
C ILE A 886 69.61 57.18 -6.55
N PRO A 887 68.45 56.57 -6.85
CA PRO A 887 68.34 55.13 -7.00
C PRO A 887 68.97 54.63 -8.31
N GLU A 888 69.49 53.41 -8.27
CA GLU A 888 69.99 52.69 -9.44
C GLU A 888 68.86 52.36 -10.41
N ARG A 889 69.15 52.44 -11.71
CA ARG A 889 68.18 52.18 -12.77
C ARG A 889 68.87 51.57 -13.98
N THR A 890 68.14 50.75 -14.71
CA THR A 890 68.52 50.33 -16.06
C THR A 890 67.80 51.21 -17.06
N TYR A 891 68.54 51.77 -18.02
CA TYR A 891 67.96 52.53 -19.10
C TYR A 891 67.78 51.64 -20.34
N HIS A 892 66.55 51.37 -20.71
CA HIS A 892 66.20 50.62 -21.91
C HIS A 892 65.98 51.59 -23.07
N LEU A 893 66.66 51.36 -24.18
CA LEU A 893 66.61 52.21 -25.37
C LEU A 893 66.14 51.41 -26.56
N TYR A 894 65.26 51.99 -27.38
CA TYR A 894 64.84 51.43 -28.66
C TYR A 894 65.01 52.46 -29.77
N LYS A 895 65.69 52.07 -30.85
CA LYS A 895 66.14 52.98 -31.91
C LYS A 895 65.07 53.25 -32.97
N PHE A 896 65.04 54.49 -33.46
CA PHE A 896 64.33 54.91 -34.68
C PHE A 896 65.26 55.73 -35.59
N SER A 897 64.76 56.23 -36.72
CA SER A 897 65.54 56.85 -37.82
C SER A 897 66.58 57.88 -37.37
N ASP A 898 66.19 58.83 -36.52
CA ASP A 898 67.02 60.00 -36.14
C ASP A 898 67.38 60.00 -34.64
N GLY A 899 67.15 58.88 -33.95
CA GLY A 899 67.15 58.89 -32.50
C GLY A 899 66.77 57.58 -31.83
N PHE A 900 66.40 57.65 -30.54
CA PHE A 900 65.90 56.51 -29.79
C PHE A 900 64.97 56.94 -28.66
N ILE A 901 63.97 56.09 -28.36
CA ILE A 901 63.11 56.25 -27.18
C ILE A 901 63.76 55.52 -26.01
N GLY A 902 63.82 56.17 -24.86
CA GLY A 902 64.36 55.60 -23.62
C GLY A 902 63.29 55.39 -22.55
N ALA A 903 63.39 54.28 -21.83
CA ALA A 903 62.56 53.90 -20.69
C ALA A 903 63.46 53.48 -19.52
N ALA A 904 63.39 54.17 -18.38
CA ALA A 904 64.17 53.81 -17.19
C ALA A 904 63.33 52.98 -16.21
N SER A 905 63.86 51.84 -15.77
CA SER A 905 63.24 50.93 -14.78
C SER A 905 64.27 50.46 -13.74
N SER A 906 63.85 49.76 -12.69
CA SER A 906 64.75 49.26 -11.64
C SER A 906 65.60 48.05 -12.06
N GLY A 907 65.24 47.35 -13.13
CA GLY A 907 65.88 46.10 -13.55
C GLY A 907 65.67 45.82 -15.04
N SER A 908 65.80 44.55 -15.44
CA SER A 908 65.44 44.13 -16.80
C SER A 908 63.93 44.17 -17.01
N ILE A 909 63.48 44.55 -18.21
CA ILE A 909 62.07 44.50 -18.58
C ILE A 909 61.69 43.21 -19.32
N SER A 910 60.45 42.77 -19.14
CA SER A 910 59.85 41.59 -19.79
C SER A 910 59.88 41.63 -21.33
N ALA A 911 59.68 40.46 -21.97
CA ALA A 911 59.58 40.36 -23.43
C ALA A 911 58.39 41.17 -23.99
N GLU A 912 57.26 41.18 -23.28
CA GLU A 912 56.08 42.00 -23.60
C GLU A 912 56.43 43.50 -23.52
N SER A 913 57.11 43.94 -22.46
CA SER A 913 57.55 45.34 -22.33
C SER A 913 58.49 45.77 -23.45
N TRP A 914 59.39 44.88 -23.89
CA TRP A 914 60.23 45.13 -25.07
C TRP A 914 59.42 45.25 -26.36
N ASP A 915 58.39 44.42 -26.52
CA ASP A 915 57.48 44.51 -27.67
C ASP A 915 56.69 45.81 -27.67
N LEU A 916 56.19 46.23 -26.51
CA LEU A 916 55.51 47.52 -26.31
C LEU A 916 56.43 48.69 -26.68
N MET A 917 57.67 48.70 -26.18
CA MET A 917 58.66 49.74 -26.53
C MET A 917 58.95 49.76 -28.03
N ARG A 918 59.06 48.59 -28.67
CA ARG A 918 59.24 48.47 -30.12
C ARG A 918 58.06 49.09 -30.88
N ARG A 919 56.83 48.72 -30.52
CA ARG A 919 55.59 49.20 -31.16
C ARG A 919 55.43 50.71 -30.97
N ALA A 920 55.65 51.21 -29.75
CA ALA A 920 55.63 52.63 -29.43
C ALA A 920 56.65 53.43 -30.25
N THR A 921 57.88 52.91 -30.36
CA THR A 921 58.95 53.54 -31.12
C THR A 921 58.64 53.57 -32.62
N ALA A 922 58.08 52.49 -33.17
CA ALA A 922 57.68 52.45 -34.58
C ALA A 922 56.57 53.48 -34.88
N VAL A 923 55.56 53.56 -34.01
CA VAL A 923 54.45 54.51 -34.12
C VAL A 923 54.93 55.96 -34.03
N PHE A 924 55.77 56.26 -33.03
CA PHE A 924 56.38 57.58 -32.87
C PHE A 924 57.26 57.94 -34.07
N SER A 925 58.15 57.02 -34.49
CA SER A 925 59.06 57.24 -35.62
C SER A 925 58.31 57.63 -36.89
N PHE A 926 57.21 56.94 -37.20
CA PHE A 926 56.41 57.25 -38.37
C PHE A 926 55.80 58.65 -38.29
N ALA A 927 55.23 59.01 -37.14
CA ALA A 927 54.64 60.34 -36.94
C ALA A 927 55.71 61.45 -36.97
N PHE A 928 56.88 61.18 -36.39
CA PHE A 928 57.99 62.12 -36.32
C PHE A 928 58.63 62.39 -37.69
N THR A 929 58.87 61.35 -38.50
CA THR A 929 59.35 61.52 -39.88
C THR A 929 58.38 62.38 -40.70
N ARG A 930 57.07 62.14 -40.57
CA ARG A 930 56.07 62.98 -41.24
C ARG A 930 56.09 64.44 -40.76
N PHE A 931 56.28 64.66 -39.47
CA PHE A 931 56.45 66.01 -38.92
C PHE A 931 57.68 66.70 -39.53
N GLN A 932 58.83 66.03 -39.60
CA GLN A 932 60.03 66.57 -40.23
C GLN A 932 59.80 66.90 -41.71
N ASP A 933 59.17 65.99 -42.47
CA ASP A 933 58.84 66.22 -43.88
C ASP A 933 57.96 67.47 -44.07
N LEU A 934 56.95 67.65 -43.20
CA LEU A 934 56.09 68.84 -43.20
C LEU A 934 56.86 70.12 -42.86
N GLN A 935 57.78 70.08 -41.88
CA GLN A 935 58.62 71.23 -41.55
C GLN A 935 59.52 71.64 -42.73
N VAL A 936 60.14 70.67 -43.40
CA VAL A 936 60.95 70.91 -44.60
C VAL A 936 60.10 71.48 -45.72
N ALA A 937 58.90 70.96 -45.94
CA ALA A 937 57.97 71.46 -46.95
C ALA A 937 57.48 72.89 -46.62
N GLN A 938 57.17 73.19 -45.37
CA GLN A 938 56.75 74.52 -44.91
C GLN A 938 57.88 75.55 -45.02
N ALA A 939 59.10 75.19 -44.63
CA ALA A 939 60.28 76.03 -44.79
C ALA A 939 60.55 76.32 -46.27
N SER A 940 60.46 75.30 -47.12
CA SER A 940 60.59 75.43 -48.58
C SER A 940 59.49 76.32 -49.17
N ALA A 941 58.25 76.19 -48.71
CA ALA A 941 57.14 77.05 -49.13
C ALA A 941 57.30 78.50 -48.66
N LYS A 942 57.79 78.74 -47.43
CA LYS A 942 58.10 80.09 -46.92
C LYS A 942 59.25 80.72 -47.71
N ALA A 943 60.29 79.96 -48.01
CA ALA A 943 61.39 80.41 -48.87
C ALA A 943 60.92 80.74 -50.29
N ALA A 944 60.07 79.90 -50.88
CA ALA A 944 59.47 80.15 -52.19
C ALA A 944 58.58 81.41 -52.20
N ARG A 945 57.77 81.64 -51.14
CA ARG A 945 56.97 82.87 -50.99
C ARG A 945 57.84 84.12 -50.84
N ARG A 946 58.92 84.05 -50.06
CA ARG A 946 59.90 85.14 -49.93
C ARG A 946 60.58 85.43 -51.27
N GLN A 947 61.00 84.40 -51.99
CA GLN A 947 61.63 84.53 -53.30
C GLN A 947 60.65 85.12 -54.33
N ALA A 948 59.41 84.64 -54.39
CA ALA A 948 58.39 85.19 -55.28
C ALA A 948 58.06 86.66 -54.98
N SER A 949 58.03 87.05 -53.71
CA SER A 949 57.80 88.44 -53.31
C SER A 949 59.02 89.33 -53.65
N LEU A 950 60.25 88.82 -53.49
CA LEU A 950 61.46 89.51 -53.95
C LEU A 950 61.47 89.70 -55.47
N ASP A 951 61.04 88.70 -56.23
CA ASP A 951 60.99 88.77 -57.68
C ASP A 951 59.91 89.75 -58.17
N ARG A 952 58.75 89.85 -57.50
CA ARG A 952 57.75 90.90 -57.76
C ARG A 952 58.30 92.30 -57.49
N VAL A 953 58.94 92.50 -56.34
CA VAL A 953 59.60 93.78 -56.01
C VAL A 953 60.64 94.15 -57.07
N ARG A 954 61.47 93.20 -57.51
CA ARG A 954 62.45 93.43 -58.59
C ARG A 954 61.78 93.79 -59.92
N ALA A 955 60.68 93.14 -60.28
CA ALA A 955 59.95 93.41 -61.51
C ALA A 955 59.34 94.83 -61.50
N ASP A 956 58.69 95.23 -60.41
CA ASP A 956 58.08 96.57 -60.28
C ASP A 956 59.14 97.68 -60.33
N ILE A 957 60.28 97.50 -59.64
CA ILE A 957 61.42 98.43 -59.72
C ILE A 957 61.97 98.51 -61.15
N SER A 958 62.09 97.39 -61.85
CA SER A 958 62.63 97.34 -63.22
C SER A 958 61.70 98.00 -64.26
N ALA A 959 60.41 98.13 -63.97
CA ALA A 959 59.41 98.73 -64.86
C ALA A 959 59.30 100.26 -64.73
N MET A 960 59.98 100.88 -63.76
CA MET A 960 59.99 102.33 -63.55
C MET A 960 60.57 103.08 -64.75
N ARG A 961 59.86 104.09 -65.26
CA ARG A 961 60.35 104.93 -66.38
C ARG A 961 60.37 106.42 -66.07
N THR A 962 59.69 106.85 -65.01
CA THR A 962 59.59 108.25 -64.58
C THR A 962 59.69 108.37 -63.06
N THR A 963 60.04 109.56 -62.56
CA THR A 963 60.07 109.82 -61.11
C THR A 963 58.69 109.74 -60.44
N ALA A 964 57.59 109.94 -61.20
CA ALA A 964 56.23 109.77 -60.71
C ALA A 964 55.83 108.31 -60.45
N ASP A 965 56.52 107.34 -61.07
CA ASP A 965 56.29 105.90 -60.83
C ASP A 965 56.73 105.49 -59.42
N LEU A 966 57.67 106.22 -58.81
CA LEU A 966 58.15 105.99 -57.45
C LEU A 966 57.02 106.16 -56.42
N ASP A 967 56.18 107.18 -56.57
CA ASP A 967 55.05 107.44 -55.67
C ASP A 967 53.96 106.36 -55.75
N LYS A 968 53.88 105.65 -56.90
CA LYS A 968 52.90 104.57 -57.12
C LYS A 968 53.40 103.20 -56.65
N ILE A 969 54.71 102.94 -56.74
CA ILE A 969 55.32 101.65 -56.39
C ILE A 969 55.69 101.59 -54.90
N THR A 970 56.02 102.71 -54.27
CA THR A 970 56.44 102.74 -52.85
C THR A 970 55.44 102.06 -51.89
N PRO A 971 54.11 102.28 -51.99
CA PRO A 971 53.14 101.59 -51.14
C PRO A 971 53.07 100.07 -51.39
N LEU A 972 53.28 99.62 -52.63
CA LEU A 972 53.30 98.19 -53.00
C LEU A 972 54.56 97.49 -52.48
N LEU A 973 55.71 98.18 -52.53
CA LEU A 973 56.99 97.73 -51.98
C LEU A 973 56.90 97.50 -50.47
N PHE A 974 56.33 98.44 -49.72
CA PHE A 974 56.10 98.28 -48.28
C PHE A 974 55.09 97.17 -47.96
N LYS A 975 54.06 96.99 -48.79
CA LYS A 975 53.09 95.89 -48.65
C LYS A 975 53.74 94.52 -48.85
N GLU A 976 54.59 94.37 -49.87
CA GLU A 976 55.30 93.12 -50.15
C GLU A 976 56.44 92.86 -49.13
N LEU A 977 57.11 93.89 -48.61
CA LEU A 977 58.10 93.76 -47.54
C LEU A 977 57.46 93.33 -46.21
N ASN A 978 56.29 93.86 -45.86
CA ASN A 978 55.54 93.42 -44.68
C ASN A 978 55.00 91.98 -44.83
N ALA A 979 54.89 91.46 -46.06
CA ALA A 979 54.52 90.07 -46.32
C ALA A 979 55.72 89.10 -46.26
N MET A 980 56.95 89.59 -46.04
CA MET A 980 58.19 88.77 -45.95
C MET A 980 58.57 88.34 -44.52
N GLU A 981 58.03 88.99 -43.48
CA GLU A 981 58.12 88.53 -42.08
C GLU A 981 57.31 87.25 -41.87
#